data_AF-A0A5W5H713-F1
#
_entry.id   AF-A0A5W5H713-F1
#
_cell.length_a   1.000
_cell.length_b   1.000
_cell.length_c   1.000
_cell.angle_alpha   90.00
_cell.angle_beta   90.00
_cell.angle_gamma   90.00
#
_symmetry.space_group_name_H-M   'P 1'
#
loop_
_entity.id
_entity.type
_entity.pdbx_description
1 polymer ?
#
loop_
_entity_poly.entity_id
_entity_poly.type
_entity_poly.pdbx_seq_one_letter_code
_entity_poly.pdbx_strand_id
1 'polypeptide(L)'
;MTGREHEIRTMTDILLRRRQNNPLLTGEAGVGKTAVVEGFALAIAQGEVPPALREVRLLALDVGALLAGASMKGEFESRLKGLLEEAGRSPQPVILFVDEVHTLVGAGGASGTGDAANLLKPALARGTLRTIGATTWSEYKRHIEKDPALTRRFQVLQIAEPEEIPAMEMVRGLVDTLEKHHNVLILDEAVRAAVQLSHRYIPARQLPDKAISLLDTAAARVALTLHTPPASVQFLRQQLKAAEMERSLLQKQEKMGIQSDERRDALTARIFSLNNELTASESRWQRELELVHTLQELRLAESDADDKTTLQQAETALREWQGDAPVVFPEVSAAVVAAIVADWTGIPAGRMVKDEASQVLELPARLAQRVTGQDGALAQIGERIQTARAGLGDPRKPVPGCGRDRYGYNEWGELTTRRDQQLEWNAQGQLTRVISGNTETHHGYDALGRRTRKATYGRHTGHTARRRTDFVWEGFRLLQENVQQQGWRTYLYDAEQPYTPVASVTGKGESRQVWYYHTDVTGTPQEVTAADGTLVWAGYIRGFGENAADISNSGAYFHQPLRLPGQYFDDETGLHYNLFRYYAPECGRFVSQDPIGLRGGLNLYQYAPNSLTWIDPLGLDVIRLRHYTSNQGLAAIKESMKILAGDQNAVFAVRAKGKPLSMADAADKFKIKQNHARNYIDFDMDTNRVEFRKNDLGVEEYKIKGDIELDEKTTEFNKRC
;
A
#
# COMPACT_ATOMS: atom_id res chain seq x y z
N MET A 1 32.74 4.60 -5.26
CA MET A 1 31.45 4.19 -4.70
C MET A 1 30.41 5.18 -5.17
N THR A 2 29.38 4.71 -5.88
CA THR A 2 28.30 5.53 -6.44
C THR A 2 27.07 5.48 -5.54
N GLY A 3 26.35 6.59 -5.36
CA GLY A 3 25.03 6.64 -4.71
C GLY A 3 24.99 7.06 -3.23
N ARG A 4 26.10 7.55 -2.66
CA ARG A 4 26.19 8.06 -1.26
C ARG A 4 26.96 9.39 -1.16
N GLU A 5 26.95 10.18 -2.23
CA GLU A 5 27.73 11.42 -2.34
C GLU A 5 27.31 12.47 -1.31
N HIS A 6 26.02 12.51 -0.96
CA HIS A 6 25.50 13.44 0.04
C HIS A 6 26.02 13.14 1.45
N GLU A 7 26.01 11.87 1.85
CA GLU A 7 26.51 11.42 3.14
C GLU A 7 28.03 11.60 3.24
N ILE A 8 28.78 11.28 2.18
CA ILE A 8 30.24 11.49 2.12
C ILE A 8 30.57 12.98 2.27
N ARG A 9 29.84 13.86 1.56
CA ARG A 9 30.01 15.31 1.69
C ARG A 9 29.69 15.81 3.10
N THR A 10 28.58 15.35 3.67
CA THR A 10 28.19 15.73 5.03
C THR A 10 29.20 15.25 6.06
N MET A 11 29.73 14.04 5.92
CA MET A 11 30.80 13.50 6.76
C MET A 11 32.08 14.34 6.65
N THR A 12 32.44 14.75 5.44
CA THR A 12 33.58 15.65 5.16
C THR A 12 33.37 17.00 5.86
N ASP A 13 32.18 17.58 5.76
CA ASP A 13 31.83 18.84 6.43
C ASP A 13 31.94 18.73 7.95
N ILE A 14 31.54 17.60 8.54
CA ILE A 14 31.68 17.33 9.97
C ILE A 14 33.15 17.27 10.38
N LEU A 15 33.99 16.54 9.63
CA LEU A 15 35.42 16.40 9.94
C LEU A 15 36.19 17.72 9.93
N LEU A 16 35.71 18.71 9.16
CA LEU A 16 36.29 20.05 9.08
C LEU A 16 35.86 21.00 10.21
N ARG A 17 34.86 20.64 11.03
CA ARG A 17 34.37 21.49 12.11
C ARG A 17 35.44 21.69 13.20
N ARG A 18 35.36 22.81 13.91
CA ARG A 18 36.20 23.09 15.09
C ARG A 18 35.76 22.33 16.35
N ARG A 19 34.47 22.03 16.48
CA ARG A 19 33.84 21.28 17.58
C ARG A 19 32.89 20.24 16.98
N GLN A 20 32.67 19.14 17.70
CA GLN A 20 31.86 18.00 17.22
C GLN A 20 32.32 17.53 15.83
N ASN A 21 33.63 17.34 15.70
CA ASN A 21 34.31 17.02 14.46
C ASN A 21 34.55 15.51 14.26
N ASN A 22 33.87 14.69 15.06
CA ASN A 22 33.88 13.24 14.94
C ASN A 22 32.51 12.82 14.41
N PRO A 23 32.37 12.41 13.14
CA PRO A 23 31.11 11.90 12.64
C PRO A 23 30.79 10.53 13.27
N LEU A 24 29.53 10.37 13.67
CA LEU A 24 28.98 9.10 14.15
C LEU A 24 27.88 8.67 13.19
N LEU A 25 28.19 7.70 12.34
CA LEU A 25 27.28 7.10 11.38
C LEU A 25 26.27 6.22 12.12
N THR A 26 25.01 6.62 12.12
CA THR A 26 23.92 5.86 12.77
C THR A 26 22.90 5.42 11.74
N GLY A 27 22.53 4.15 11.74
CA GLY A 27 21.50 3.60 10.85
C GLY A 27 21.33 2.12 11.09
N GLU A 28 20.25 1.55 10.56
CA GLU A 28 19.98 0.11 10.66
C GLU A 28 21.13 -0.74 10.08
N ALA A 29 21.19 -2.02 10.43
CA ALA A 29 22.18 -2.93 9.86
C ALA A 29 21.92 -3.11 8.35
N GLY A 30 22.99 -3.15 7.54
CA GLY A 30 22.89 -3.36 6.09
C GLY A 30 22.68 -2.10 5.22
N VAL A 31 22.50 -0.91 5.80
CA VAL A 31 22.31 0.34 5.02
C VAL A 31 23.57 0.86 4.30
N GLY A 32 24.73 0.23 4.54
CA GLY A 32 26.00 0.62 3.92
C GLY A 32 26.81 1.68 4.69
N LYS A 33 26.83 1.63 6.04
CA LYS A 33 27.61 2.57 6.88
C LYS A 33 29.11 2.52 6.58
N THR A 34 29.70 1.32 6.59
CA THR A 34 31.11 1.08 6.25
C THR A 34 31.42 1.52 4.83
N ALA A 35 30.46 1.31 3.93
CA ALA A 35 30.59 1.64 2.53
C ALA A 35 30.70 3.18 2.30
N VAL A 36 30.01 4.01 3.11
CA VAL A 36 30.21 5.48 3.12
C VAL A 36 31.65 5.86 3.54
N VAL A 37 32.24 5.12 4.47
CA VAL A 37 33.63 5.35 4.93
C VAL A 37 34.63 4.96 3.86
N GLU A 38 34.40 3.84 3.17
CA GLU A 38 35.20 3.43 2.00
C GLU A 38 35.11 4.44 0.85
N GLY A 39 33.90 4.97 0.59
CA GLY A 39 33.70 6.04 -0.39
C GLY A 39 34.50 7.30 -0.04
N PHE A 40 34.57 7.67 1.23
CA PHE A 40 35.43 8.77 1.68
C PHE A 40 36.93 8.45 1.59
N ALA A 41 37.34 7.21 1.88
CA ALA A 41 38.72 6.76 1.69
C ALA A 41 39.15 6.91 0.22
N LEU A 42 38.28 6.52 -0.71
CA LEU A 42 38.49 6.66 -2.14
C LEU A 42 38.60 8.15 -2.55
N ALA A 43 37.73 9.02 -2.01
CA ALA A 43 37.78 10.45 -2.26
C ALA A 43 39.10 11.08 -1.75
N ILE A 44 39.63 10.63 -0.61
CA ILE A 44 40.96 11.04 -0.13
C ILE A 44 42.04 10.61 -1.13
N ALA A 45 42.04 9.34 -1.55
CA ALA A 45 43.02 8.79 -2.46
C ALA A 45 43.01 9.47 -3.84
N GLN A 46 41.84 9.89 -4.32
CA GLN A 46 41.67 10.62 -5.58
C GLN A 46 41.94 12.12 -5.47
N GLY A 47 42.11 12.66 -4.26
CA GLY A 47 42.32 14.09 -4.02
C GLY A 47 41.04 14.95 -4.14
N GLU A 48 39.87 14.31 -4.16
CA GLU A 48 38.54 14.94 -4.24
C GLU A 48 38.02 15.45 -2.89
N VAL A 49 38.93 15.66 -1.93
CA VAL A 49 38.64 16.23 -0.60
C VAL A 49 39.29 17.61 -0.44
N PRO A 50 38.75 18.47 0.45
CA PRO A 50 39.36 19.75 0.76
C PRO A 50 40.81 19.64 1.22
N PRO A 51 41.67 20.66 0.99
CA PRO A 51 43.11 20.57 1.25
C PRO A 51 43.51 20.08 2.65
N ALA A 52 42.71 20.42 3.67
CA ALA A 52 42.94 20.00 5.06
C ALA A 52 42.77 18.49 5.31
N LEU A 53 42.24 17.74 4.34
CA LEU A 53 41.98 16.30 4.42
C LEU A 53 42.72 15.47 3.35
N ARG A 54 43.48 16.11 2.44
CA ARG A 54 44.16 15.41 1.35
C ARG A 54 45.29 14.49 1.82
N GLU A 55 46.05 14.90 2.82
CA GLU A 55 47.22 14.16 3.32
C GLU A 55 46.92 13.42 4.62
N VAL A 56 45.73 12.85 4.75
CA VAL A 56 45.28 12.16 5.97
C VAL A 56 45.22 10.65 5.76
N ARG A 57 45.61 9.87 6.77
CA ARG A 57 45.44 8.41 6.76
C ARG A 57 44.15 8.02 7.45
N LEU A 58 43.29 7.30 6.74
CA LEU A 58 42.10 6.68 7.30
C LEU A 58 42.42 5.23 7.66
N LEU A 59 42.34 4.88 8.95
CA LEU A 59 42.67 3.56 9.47
C LEU A 59 41.47 2.96 10.18
N ALA A 60 41.09 1.72 9.84
CA ALA A 60 40.06 0.97 10.54
C ALA A 60 40.64 0.29 11.79
N LEU A 61 39.93 0.39 12.91
CA LEU A 61 40.28 -0.26 14.16
C LEU A 61 39.63 -1.64 14.25
N ASP A 62 40.43 -2.69 14.30
CA ASP A 62 39.94 -4.05 14.59
C ASP A 62 39.95 -4.30 16.11
N VAL A 63 38.78 -4.24 16.73
CA VAL A 63 38.59 -4.52 18.16
C VAL A 63 38.83 -6.00 18.47
N GLY A 64 38.51 -6.91 17.54
CA GLY A 64 38.72 -8.35 17.70
C GLY A 64 40.21 -8.70 17.78
N ALA A 65 41.02 -8.12 16.90
CA ALA A 65 42.48 -8.27 16.95
C ALA A 65 43.10 -7.71 18.24
N LEU A 66 42.53 -6.64 18.82
CA LEU A 66 42.99 -6.11 20.11
C LEU A 66 42.68 -7.04 21.28
N LEU A 67 41.56 -7.77 21.22
CA LEU A 67 41.15 -8.74 22.23
C LEU A 67 41.88 -10.08 22.09
N ALA A 68 42.32 -10.44 20.88
CA ALA A 68 43.07 -11.65 20.64
C ALA A 68 44.37 -11.69 21.47
N GLY A 69 44.46 -12.68 22.36
CA GLY A 69 45.59 -12.86 23.27
C GLY A 69 45.66 -11.88 24.45
N ALA A 70 44.66 -11.01 24.65
CA ALA A 70 44.53 -10.16 25.83
C ALA A 70 43.70 -10.88 26.90
N SER A 71 44.32 -11.78 27.65
CA SER A 71 43.65 -12.63 28.66
C SER A 71 43.19 -11.83 29.90
N MET A 72 43.79 -10.66 30.14
CA MET A 72 43.55 -9.81 31.29
C MET A 72 43.02 -8.43 30.84
N LYS A 73 41.96 -7.94 31.48
CA LYS A 73 41.31 -6.63 31.20
C LYS A 73 42.31 -5.46 31.02
N GLY A 74 43.34 -5.41 31.86
CA GLY A 74 44.34 -4.32 31.82
C GLY A 74 45.26 -4.35 30.59
N GLU A 75 45.43 -5.52 29.95
CA GLU A 75 46.28 -5.64 28.76
C GLU A 75 45.59 -5.03 27.53
N PHE A 76 44.29 -5.28 27.36
CA PHE A 76 43.48 -4.64 26.33
C PHE A 76 43.49 -3.11 26.48
N GLU A 77 43.23 -2.61 27.69
CA GLU A 77 43.25 -1.17 27.99
C GLU A 77 44.62 -0.53 27.68
N SER A 78 45.72 -1.24 28.00
CA SER A 78 47.08 -0.80 27.70
C SER A 78 47.37 -0.74 26.19
N ARG A 79 46.97 -1.77 25.43
CA ARG A 79 47.12 -1.81 23.97
C ARG A 79 46.32 -0.70 23.29
N LEU A 80 45.06 -0.50 23.70
CA LEU A 80 44.21 0.56 23.16
C LEU A 80 44.80 1.94 23.48
N LYS A 81 45.27 2.17 24.70
CA LYS A 81 45.92 3.43 25.08
C LYS A 81 47.17 3.69 24.22
N GLY A 82 48.02 2.68 24.02
CA GLY A 82 49.20 2.77 23.17
C GLY A 82 48.85 3.18 21.74
N LEU A 83 47.85 2.53 21.15
CA LEU A 83 47.36 2.83 19.80
C LEU A 83 46.84 4.26 19.68
N LEU A 84 46.05 4.74 20.65
CA LEU A 84 45.52 6.11 20.64
C LEU A 84 46.63 7.16 20.78
N GLU A 85 47.67 6.89 21.58
CA GLU A 85 48.83 7.78 21.70
C GLU A 85 49.68 7.80 20.42
N GLU A 86 49.89 6.65 19.78
CA GLU A 86 50.62 6.55 18.52
C GLU A 86 49.89 7.28 17.38
N ALA A 87 48.57 7.08 17.27
CA ALA A 87 47.74 7.77 16.30
C ALA A 87 47.77 9.30 16.51
N GLY A 88 47.75 9.76 17.77
CA GLY A 88 47.80 11.19 18.10
C GLY A 88 49.16 11.86 17.92
N ARG A 89 50.26 11.10 17.92
CA ARG A 89 51.64 11.61 17.69
C ARG A 89 52.11 11.43 16.24
N SER A 90 51.28 10.86 15.37
CA SER A 90 51.67 10.57 13.98
C SER A 90 52.01 11.86 13.22
N PRO A 91 53.12 11.90 12.46
CA PRO A 91 53.50 13.09 11.68
C PRO A 91 52.49 13.37 10.56
N GLN A 92 51.88 12.32 10.03
CA GLN A 92 50.76 12.41 9.10
C GLN A 92 49.44 12.29 9.89
N PRO A 93 48.49 13.23 9.78
CA PRO A 93 47.24 13.16 10.53
C PRO A 93 46.50 11.85 10.28
N VAL A 94 45.96 11.25 11.34
CA VAL A 94 45.20 9.99 11.29
C VAL A 94 43.74 10.25 11.62
N ILE A 95 42.84 9.70 10.81
CA ILE A 95 41.42 9.52 11.13
C ILE A 95 41.22 8.04 11.45
N LEU A 96 40.71 7.76 12.65
CA LEU A 96 40.41 6.41 13.08
C LEU A 96 38.95 6.07 12.77
N PHE A 97 38.70 5.02 12.00
CA PHE A 97 37.38 4.44 11.82
C PHE A 97 37.16 3.32 12.82
N VAL A 98 36.07 3.38 13.57
CA VAL A 98 35.66 2.33 14.50
C VAL A 98 34.27 1.85 14.09
N ASP A 99 34.20 0.66 13.50
CA ASP A 99 32.92 0.00 13.30
C ASP A 99 32.40 -0.53 14.63
N GLU A 100 31.08 -0.59 14.77
CA GLU A 100 30.41 -0.99 16.01
C GLU A 100 30.96 -0.26 17.26
N VAL A 101 31.12 1.07 17.19
CA VAL A 101 31.78 1.86 18.24
C VAL A 101 31.13 1.72 19.64
N HIS A 102 29.87 1.29 19.69
CA HIS A 102 29.19 0.99 20.95
C HIS A 102 29.86 -0.16 21.73
N THR A 103 30.57 -1.08 21.07
CA THR A 103 31.31 -2.18 21.73
C THR A 103 32.39 -1.66 22.69
N LEU A 104 33.00 -0.51 22.37
CA LEU A 104 33.99 0.16 23.22
C LEU A 104 33.34 1.00 24.34
N VAL A 105 32.07 1.35 24.20
CA VAL A 105 31.34 2.27 25.10
C VAL A 105 30.35 1.55 26.03
N GLY A 106 29.92 0.35 25.64
CA GLY A 106 28.88 -0.41 26.32
C GLY A 106 29.28 -0.79 27.75
N ALA A 107 28.49 -0.33 28.72
CA ALA A 107 28.55 -0.75 30.10
C ALA A 107 28.19 -2.25 30.22
N GLY A 108 29.18 -3.12 30.09
CA GLY A 108 29.10 -4.55 30.40
C GLY A 108 28.45 -5.42 29.32
N GLY A 109 29.28 -5.94 28.40
CA GLY A 109 28.93 -7.01 27.47
C GLY A 109 30.17 -7.62 26.83
N ALA A 110 30.36 -8.93 27.04
CA ALA A 110 31.55 -9.78 26.79
C ALA A 110 32.71 -9.64 27.80
N SER A 111 33.18 -10.79 28.28
CA SER A 111 34.23 -10.96 29.29
C SER A 111 35.57 -10.34 28.81
N GLY A 112 35.85 -9.07 29.16
CA GLY A 112 37.18 -8.47 28.95
C GLY A 112 37.22 -7.01 28.48
N THR A 113 36.14 -6.47 27.89
CA THR A 113 36.12 -5.14 27.23
C THR A 113 35.83 -3.95 28.14
N GLY A 114 36.01 -4.07 29.46
CA GLY A 114 35.54 -3.09 30.44
C GLY A 114 35.81 -1.62 30.09
N ASP A 115 34.83 -0.75 30.36
CA ASP A 115 34.77 0.73 30.20
C ASP A 115 35.90 1.45 29.41
N ALA A 116 36.18 1.00 28.19
CA ALA A 116 37.15 1.63 27.27
C ALA A 116 36.73 3.05 26.86
N ALA A 117 35.47 3.43 27.09
CA ALA A 117 34.97 4.80 26.96
C ALA A 117 35.82 5.80 27.76
N ASN A 118 36.31 5.40 28.95
CA ASN A 118 37.13 6.27 29.79
C ASN A 118 38.50 6.58 29.17
N LEU A 119 39.02 5.72 28.29
CA LEU A 119 40.26 5.96 27.55
C LEU A 119 40.01 6.84 26.31
N LEU A 120 38.85 6.70 25.67
CA LEU A 120 38.46 7.50 24.50
C LEU A 120 38.08 8.93 24.87
N LYS A 121 37.39 9.14 26.01
CA LYS A 121 36.90 10.47 26.45
C LYS A 121 38.01 11.55 26.47
N PRO A 122 39.20 11.34 27.07
CA PRO A 122 40.27 12.34 27.05
C PRO A 122 40.85 12.59 25.65
N ALA A 123 41.02 11.54 24.83
CA ALA A 123 41.57 11.67 23.48
C ALA A 123 40.64 12.47 22.56
N LEU A 124 39.33 12.22 22.65
CA LEU A 124 38.30 12.96 21.94
C LEU A 124 38.13 14.39 22.48
N ALA A 125 38.30 14.59 23.80
CA ALA A 125 38.13 15.90 24.42
C ALA A 125 39.24 16.90 24.05
N ARG A 126 40.48 16.42 23.91
CA ARG A 126 41.63 17.23 23.51
C ARG A 126 41.65 17.56 22.01
N GLY A 127 40.80 16.92 21.20
CA GLY A 127 40.74 17.12 19.75
C GLY A 127 42.00 16.62 19.03
N THR A 128 42.84 15.82 19.70
CA THR A 128 44.09 15.27 19.18
C THR A 128 43.86 14.09 18.23
N LEU A 129 42.68 13.48 18.27
CA LEU A 129 42.29 12.35 17.43
C LEU A 129 40.95 12.64 16.76
N ARG A 130 40.91 12.47 15.44
CA ARG A 130 39.65 12.47 14.68
C ARG A 130 39.16 11.04 14.55
N THR A 131 37.89 10.82 14.81
CA THR A 131 37.28 9.48 14.78
C THR A 131 36.00 9.49 13.99
N ILE A 132 35.84 8.49 13.11
CA ILE A 132 34.58 8.14 12.48
C ILE A 132 34.05 6.91 13.21
N GLY A 133 32.89 7.02 13.85
CA GLY A 133 32.23 5.87 14.46
C GLY A 133 31.08 5.37 13.59
N ALA A 134 30.82 4.07 13.57
CA ALA A 134 29.58 3.51 13.04
C ALA A 134 28.86 2.68 14.10
N THR A 135 27.52 2.78 14.17
CA THR A 135 26.71 1.98 15.10
C THR A 135 25.26 1.88 14.60
N THR A 136 24.49 0.94 15.16
CA THR A 136 23.04 0.92 14.94
C THR A 136 22.33 2.04 15.73
N TRP A 137 21.14 2.44 15.28
CA TRP A 137 20.35 3.47 15.96
C TRP A 137 19.93 3.05 17.38
N SER A 138 19.60 1.76 17.56
CA SER A 138 19.24 1.19 18.86
C SER A 138 20.40 1.24 19.85
N GLU A 139 21.62 0.91 19.44
CA GLU A 139 22.82 0.97 20.29
C GLU A 139 23.26 2.40 20.59
N TYR A 140 23.11 3.31 19.62
CA TYR A 140 23.34 4.73 19.86
C TYR A 140 22.46 5.23 21.02
N LYS A 141 21.15 4.97 20.98
CA LYS A 141 20.22 5.36 22.06
C LYS A 141 20.54 4.67 23.39
N ARG A 142 20.95 3.41 23.35
CA ARG A 142 21.19 2.61 24.55
C ARG A 142 22.47 3.02 25.28
N HIS A 143 23.55 3.28 24.54
CA HIS A 143 24.91 3.40 25.10
C HIS A 143 25.54 4.77 24.92
N ILE A 144 25.32 5.47 23.80
CA ILE A 144 26.05 6.71 23.46
C ILE A 144 25.25 7.95 23.83
N GLU A 145 23.94 7.99 23.53
CA GLU A 145 23.07 9.14 23.83
C GLU A 145 23.01 9.47 25.33
N LYS A 146 23.11 8.44 26.18
CA LYS A 146 23.09 8.57 27.63
C LYS A 146 24.38 9.16 28.22
N ASP A 147 25.48 9.24 27.46
CA ASP A 147 26.75 9.80 27.91
C ASP A 147 26.95 11.24 27.37
N PRO A 148 26.85 12.26 28.24
CA PRO A 148 27.04 13.66 27.84
C PRO A 148 28.45 13.99 27.31
N ALA A 149 29.48 13.21 27.68
CA ALA A 149 30.84 13.45 27.22
C ALA A 149 30.99 13.03 25.75
N LEU A 150 30.38 11.92 25.35
CA LEU A 150 30.45 11.40 23.99
C LEU A 150 29.56 12.19 23.03
N THR A 151 28.34 12.52 23.42
CA THR A 151 27.40 13.35 22.61
C THR A 151 27.94 14.77 22.34
N ARG A 152 28.80 15.30 23.20
CA ARG A 152 29.49 16.58 22.97
C ARG A 152 30.65 16.48 21.96
N ARG A 153 31.13 15.29 21.63
CA ARG A 153 32.29 15.06 20.75
C ARG A 153 31.93 14.45 19.42
N PHE A 154 30.87 13.66 19.38
CA PHE A 154 30.32 13.10 18.15
C PHE A 154 29.22 13.99 17.57
N GLN A 155 29.23 14.16 16.25
CA GLN A 155 28.10 14.65 15.50
C GLN A 155 27.41 13.45 14.84
N VAL A 156 26.15 13.24 15.16
CA VAL A 156 25.35 12.16 14.55
C VAL A 156 25.11 12.49 13.07
N LEU A 157 25.41 11.52 12.21
CA LEU A 157 25.06 11.49 10.79
C LEU A 157 24.18 10.26 10.55
N GLN A 158 22.89 10.49 10.33
CA GLN A 158 21.94 9.40 10.09
C GLN A 158 22.07 8.91 8.64
N ILE A 159 22.30 7.61 8.48
CA ILE A 159 22.31 6.92 7.19
C ILE A 159 21.01 6.15 7.07
N ALA A 160 20.13 6.60 6.19
CA ALA A 160 18.89 5.94 5.86
C ALA A 160 19.10 4.80 4.85
N GLU A 161 18.16 3.86 4.81
CA GLU A 161 18.03 2.92 3.69
C GLU A 161 17.93 3.74 2.38
N PRO A 162 18.73 3.40 1.35
CA PRO A 162 18.66 4.11 0.09
C PRO A 162 17.38 3.75 -0.68
N GLU A 163 16.85 4.72 -1.41
CA GLU A 163 15.80 4.49 -2.41
C GLU A 163 16.28 3.53 -3.52
N GLU A 164 15.36 3.01 -4.33
CA GLU A 164 15.68 1.97 -5.33
C GLU A 164 16.78 2.40 -6.31
N ILE A 165 16.74 3.61 -6.85
CA ILE A 165 17.71 4.08 -7.86
C ILE A 165 19.13 4.18 -7.27
N PRO A 166 19.39 4.90 -6.16
CA PRO A 166 20.69 4.88 -5.52
C PRO A 166 21.16 3.48 -5.13
N ALA A 167 20.26 2.61 -4.66
CA ALA A 167 20.60 1.23 -4.32
C ALA A 167 21.06 0.42 -5.55
N MET A 168 20.45 0.61 -6.72
CA MET A 168 20.89 -0.01 -7.97
C MET A 168 22.31 0.41 -8.33
N GLU A 169 22.64 1.70 -8.22
CA GLU A 169 24.01 2.19 -8.50
C GLU A 169 25.04 1.60 -7.53
N MET A 170 24.68 1.47 -6.25
CA MET A 170 25.54 0.83 -5.25
C MET A 170 25.80 -0.65 -5.60
N VAL A 171 24.76 -1.40 -5.99
CA VAL A 171 24.89 -2.81 -6.36
C VAL A 171 25.71 -2.97 -7.65
N ARG A 172 25.54 -2.09 -8.65
CA ARG A 172 26.35 -2.09 -9.88
C ARG A 172 27.85 -1.98 -9.60
N GLY A 173 28.23 -1.16 -8.62
CA GLY A 173 29.63 -1.03 -8.20
C GLY A 173 30.27 -2.32 -7.68
N LEU A 174 29.48 -3.35 -7.36
CA LEU A 174 29.95 -4.66 -6.86
C LEU A 174 29.86 -5.77 -7.91
N VAL A 175 29.23 -5.51 -9.07
CA VAL A 175 29.00 -6.53 -10.11
C VAL A 175 30.31 -7.15 -10.57
N ASP A 176 31.31 -6.35 -10.97
CA ASP A 176 32.61 -6.84 -11.44
C ASP A 176 33.31 -7.77 -10.42
N THR A 177 33.12 -7.50 -9.13
CA THR A 177 33.70 -8.32 -8.06
C THR A 177 32.97 -9.66 -7.94
N LEU A 178 31.64 -9.64 -8.00
CA LEU A 178 30.81 -10.84 -7.94
C LEU A 178 31.00 -11.73 -9.18
N GLU A 179 31.06 -11.14 -10.37
CA GLU A 179 31.30 -11.85 -11.63
C GLU A 179 32.63 -12.60 -11.60
N LYS A 180 33.71 -11.94 -11.16
CA LYS A 180 35.04 -12.57 -11.02
C LYS A 180 35.05 -13.68 -9.96
N HIS A 181 34.36 -13.48 -8.84
CA HIS A 181 34.33 -14.45 -7.75
C HIS A 181 33.62 -15.75 -8.15
N HIS A 182 32.47 -15.63 -8.83
CA HIS A 182 31.65 -16.79 -9.21
C HIS A 182 31.90 -17.29 -10.64
N ASN A 183 32.68 -16.56 -11.43
CA ASN A 183 32.93 -16.83 -12.85
C ASN A 183 31.63 -16.94 -13.68
N VAL A 184 30.73 -15.97 -13.49
CA VAL A 184 29.44 -15.88 -14.19
C VAL A 184 29.21 -14.46 -14.70
N LEU A 185 28.33 -14.31 -15.69
CA LEU A 185 27.86 -13.01 -16.17
C LEU A 185 26.61 -12.59 -15.41
N ILE A 186 26.53 -11.30 -15.05
CA ILE A 186 25.38 -10.71 -14.36
C ILE A 186 24.76 -9.63 -15.25
N LEU A 187 23.50 -9.81 -15.63
CA LEU A 187 22.79 -8.81 -16.42
C LEU A 187 22.33 -7.63 -15.55
N ASP A 188 22.26 -6.43 -16.14
CA ASP A 188 21.73 -5.24 -15.45
C ASP A 188 20.24 -5.41 -15.07
N GLU A 189 19.46 -6.20 -15.82
CA GLU A 189 18.10 -6.57 -15.42
C GLU A 189 18.05 -7.40 -14.13
N ALA A 190 19.08 -8.19 -13.84
CA ALA A 190 19.18 -8.95 -12.60
C ALA A 190 19.49 -8.03 -11.41
N VAL A 191 20.34 -7.01 -11.60
CA VAL A 191 20.59 -5.98 -10.58
C VAL A 191 19.30 -5.23 -10.25
N ARG A 192 18.56 -4.78 -11.28
CA ARG A 192 17.26 -4.12 -11.11
C ARG A 192 16.27 -5.01 -10.37
N ALA A 193 16.14 -6.27 -10.80
CA ALA A 193 15.26 -7.25 -10.16
C ALA A 193 15.67 -7.54 -8.71
N ALA A 194 16.97 -7.64 -8.41
CA ALA A 194 17.47 -7.90 -7.06
C ALA A 194 17.09 -6.78 -6.10
N VAL A 195 17.22 -5.51 -6.53
CA VAL A 195 16.80 -4.35 -5.72
C VAL A 195 15.28 -4.33 -5.56
N GLN A 196 14.51 -4.36 -6.65
CA GLN A 196 13.05 -4.22 -6.61
C GLN A 196 12.36 -5.35 -5.84
N LEU A 197 12.75 -6.61 -6.12
CA LEU A 197 12.12 -7.76 -5.48
C LEU A 197 12.55 -7.89 -4.01
N SER A 198 13.80 -7.60 -3.66
CA SER A 198 14.21 -7.63 -2.25
C SER A 198 13.57 -6.51 -1.45
N HIS A 199 13.39 -5.32 -2.03
CA HIS A 199 12.66 -4.22 -1.40
C HIS A 199 11.22 -4.63 -1.07
N ARG A 200 10.52 -5.22 -2.05
CA ARG A 200 9.10 -5.59 -1.91
C ARG A 200 8.85 -6.82 -1.03
N TYR A 201 9.67 -7.86 -1.15
CA TYR A 201 9.37 -9.18 -0.56
C TYR A 201 10.25 -9.54 0.65
N ILE A 202 11.31 -8.76 0.94
CA ILE A 202 12.22 -9.02 2.06
C ILE A 202 12.31 -7.77 2.97
N PRO A 203 11.22 -7.40 3.69
CA PRO A 203 11.17 -6.18 4.49
C PRO A 203 12.00 -6.25 5.79
N ALA A 204 12.39 -7.44 6.22
CA ALA A 204 13.16 -7.64 7.46
C ALA A 204 14.64 -7.22 7.35
N ARG A 205 15.13 -6.93 6.14
CA ARG A 205 16.51 -6.52 5.86
C ARG A 205 16.51 -5.20 5.08
N GLN A 206 17.64 -4.51 5.07
CA GLN A 206 17.78 -3.19 4.46
C GLN A 206 18.51 -3.25 3.12
N LEU A 207 18.15 -2.36 2.18
CA LEU A 207 18.96 -2.04 1.01
C LEU A 207 20.24 -1.29 1.45
N PRO A 208 21.37 -1.47 0.73
CA PRO A 208 21.55 -2.35 -0.43
C PRO A 208 21.88 -3.82 -0.05
N ASP A 209 22.19 -4.11 1.21
CA ASP A 209 22.70 -5.42 1.66
C ASP A 209 21.84 -6.63 1.25
N LYS A 210 20.50 -6.52 1.38
CA LYS A 210 19.60 -7.60 0.96
C LYS A 210 19.65 -7.88 -0.55
N ALA A 211 19.84 -6.86 -1.38
CA ALA A 211 19.95 -7.01 -2.83
C ALA A 211 21.30 -7.64 -3.21
N ILE A 212 22.38 -7.25 -2.53
CA ILE A 212 23.72 -7.84 -2.72
C ILE A 212 23.69 -9.33 -2.35
N SER A 213 23.14 -9.67 -1.18
CA SER A 213 23.02 -11.07 -0.74
C SER A 213 22.19 -11.93 -1.72
N LEU A 214 21.12 -11.34 -2.25
CA LEU A 214 20.26 -12.02 -3.23
C LEU A 214 20.98 -12.24 -4.56
N LEU A 215 21.72 -11.23 -5.04
CA LEU A 215 22.49 -11.32 -6.28
C LEU A 215 23.67 -12.29 -6.15
N ASP A 216 24.35 -12.30 -5.02
CA ASP A 216 25.43 -13.25 -4.70
C ASP A 216 24.93 -14.70 -4.69
N THR A 217 23.76 -14.93 -4.07
CA THR A 217 23.09 -16.25 -4.10
C THR A 217 22.70 -16.64 -5.52
N ALA A 218 22.29 -15.67 -6.36
CA ALA A 218 21.95 -15.90 -7.76
C ALA A 218 23.18 -16.27 -8.58
N ALA A 219 24.29 -15.58 -8.40
CA ALA A 219 25.57 -15.89 -9.03
C ALA A 219 26.05 -17.30 -8.64
N ALA A 220 26.01 -17.63 -7.35
CA ALA A 220 26.36 -18.97 -6.87
C ALA A 220 25.45 -20.06 -7.47
N ARG A 221 24.15 -19.80 -7.58
CA ARG A 221 23.20 -20.75 -8.20
C ARG A 221 23.51 -20.99 -9.67
N VAL A 222 23.76 -19.94 -10.44
CA VAL A 222 24.13 -20.06 -11.87
C VAL A 222 25.43 -20.85 -12.01
N ALA A 223 26.47 -20.51 -11.23
CA ALA A 223 27.75 -21.22 -11.22
C ALA A 223 27.58 -22.71 -10.92
N LEU A 224 26.72 -23.07 -9.94
CA LEU A 224 26.40 -24.46 -9.63
C LEU A 224 25.76 -25.19 -10.81
N THR A 225 24.83 -24.56 -11.55
CA THR A 225 24.17 -25.20 -12.70
C THR A 225 25.11 -25.50 -13.87
N LEU A 226 26.20 -24.74 -14.00
CA LEU A 226 27.21 -24.94 -15.04
C LEU A 226 28.15 -26.13 -14.75
N HIS A 227 28.34 -26.48 -13.48
CA HIS A 227 29.32 -27.50 -13.07
C HIS A 227 28.73 -28.77 -12.46
N THR A 228 27.47 -28.72 -12.02
CA THR A 228 26.87 -29.79 -11.22
C THR A 228 25.55 -30.27 -11.84
N PRO A 229 25.25 -31.59 -11.81
CA PRO A 229 23.93 -32.09 -12.20
C PRO A 229 22.81 -31.43 -11.39
N PRO A 230 21.67 -31.10 -12.01
CA PRO A 230 20.55 -30.48 -11.32
C PRO A 230 19.97 -31.40 -10.24
N ALA A 231 19.32 -30.81 -9.24
CA ALA A 231 18.74 -31.54 -8.12
C ALA A 231 17.75 -32.64 -8.55
N SER A 232 16.99 -32.43 -9.63
CA SER A 232 16.09 -33.43 -10.21
C SER A 232 16.82 -34.70 -10.67
N VAL A 233 17.94 -34.54 -11.38
CA VAL A 233 18.79 -35.65 -11.83
C VAL A 233 19.44 -36.34 -10.64
N GLN A 234 19.97 -35.58 -9.67
CA GLN A 234 20.57 -36.16 -8.46
C GLN A 234 19.56 -36.98 -7.65
N PHE A 235 18.34 -36.46 -7.49
CA PHE A 235 17.25 -37.13 -6.78
C PHE A 235 16.80 -38.42 -7.49
N LEU A 236 16.69 -38.40 -8.81
CA LEU A 236 16.39 -39.60 -9.61
C LEU A 236 17.50 -40.64 -9.50
N ARG A 237 18.78 -40.24 -9.56
CA ARG A 237 19.92 -41.15 -9.32
C ARG A 237 19.86 -41.78 -7.93
N GLN A 238 19.52 -41.01 -6.90
CA GLN A 238 19.41 -41.52 -5.54
C GLN A 238 18.22 -42.50 -5.38
N GLN A 239 17.05 -42.18 -5.94
CA GLN A 239 15.89 -43.08 -5.94
C GLN A 239 16.18 -44.38 -6.68
N LEU A 240 16.81 -44.31 -7.86
CA LEU A 240 17.19 -45.47 -8.64
C LEU A 240 18.13 -46.37 -7.84
N LYS A 241 19.18 -45.79 -7.24
CA LYS A 241 20.14 -46.53 -6.40
C LYS A 241 19.45 -47.20 -5.20
N ALA A 242 18.51 -46.53 -4.55
CA ALA A 242 17.74 -47.10 -3.44
C ALA A 242 16.88 -48.29 -3.90
N ALA A 243 16.17 -48.14 -5.02
CA ALA A 243 15.34 -49.20 -5.59
C ALA A 243 16.18 -50.41 -6.06
N GLU A 244 17.34 -50.18 -6.65
CA GLU A 244 18.27 -51.25 -7.03
C GLU A 244 18.84 -51.99 -5.83
N MET A 245 19.11 -51.27 -4.73
CA MET A 245 19.55 -51.88 -3.48
C MET A 245 18.44 -52.74 -2.87
N GLU A 246 17.18 -52.27 -2.84
CA GLU A 246 16.01 -53.07 -2.42
C GLU A 246 15.88 -54.33 -3.30
N ARG A 247 16.04 -54.20 -4.62
CA ARG A 247 15.99 -55.34 -5.55
C ARG A 247 17.07 -56.36 -5.24
N SER A 248 18.29 -55.90 -4.93
CA SER A 248 19.41 -56.79 -4.58
C SER A 248 19.17 -57.57 -3.28
N LEU A 249 18.44 -56.97 -2.31
CA LEU A 249 18.08 -57.62 -1.06
C LEU A 249 16.98 -58.66 -1.27
N LEU A 250 15.95 -58.34 -2.06
CA LEU A 250 14.90 -59.29 -2.44
C LEU A 250 15.48 -60.50 -3.19
N GLN A 251 16.40 -60.27 -4.13
CA GLN A 251 17.10 -61.36 -4.84
C GLN A 251 17.91 -62.27 -3.89
N LYS A 252 18.45 -61.73 -2.78
CA LYS A 252 19.11 -62.54 -1.76
C LYS A 252 18.12 -63.36 -0.94
N GLN A 253 16.94 -62.81 -0.63
CA GLN A 253 15.87 -63.50 0.10
C GLN A 253 15.27 -64.64 -0.73
N GLU A 254 15.10 -64.46 -2.04
CA GLU A 254 14.65 -65.50 -2.97
C GLU A 254 15.61 -66.70 -2.99
N LYS A 255 16.93 -66.44 -2.96
CA LYS A 255 17.94 -67.50 -2.83
C LYS A 255 17.87 -68.25 -1.50
N MET A 256 17.26 -67.65 -0.47
CA MET A 256 17.00 -68.27 0.84
C MET A 256 15.60 -68.92 0.92
N GLY A 257 14.84 -68.93 -0.18
CA GLY A 257 13.52 -69.58 -0.26
C GLY A 257 12.34 -68.71 0.19
N ILE A 258 12.55 -67.42 0.46
CA ILE A 258 11.47 -66.47 0.77
C ILE A 258 10.96 -65.87 -0.54
N GLN A 259 9.74 -66.21 -0.94
CA GLN A 259 9.14 -65.71 -2.19
C GLN A 259 8.47 -64.36 -2.01
N SER A 260 8.67 -63.44 -2.96
CA SER A 260 8.10 -62.08 -2.95
C SER A 260 7.88 -61.56 -4.37
N ASP A 261 7.27 -62.38 -5.23
CA ASP A 261 7.15 -62.13 -6.67
C ASP A 261 6.43 -60.81 -7.03
N GLU A 262 5.28 -60.52 -6.40
CA GLU A 262 4.55 -59.26 -6.63
C GLU A 262 5.40 -58.02 -6.30
N ARG A 263 6.16 -58.06 -5.21
CA ARG A 263 7.02 -56.95 -4.80
C ARG A 263 8.21 -56.80 -5.75
N ARG A 264 8.78 -57.91 -6.22
CA ARG A 264 9.87 -57.92 -7.22
C ARG A 264 9.40 -57.31 -8.54
N ASP A 265 8.22 -57.70 -9.03
CA ASP A 265 7.68 -57.20 -10.30
C ASP A 265 7.34 -55.70 -10.21
N ALA A 266 6.71 -55.27 -9.10
CA ALA A 266 6.45 -53.85 -8.85
C ALA A 266 7.75 -53.03 -8.78
N LEU A 267 8.79 -53.54 -8.12
CA LEU A 267 10.07 -52.85 -8.01
C LEU A 267 10.82 -52.81 -9.35
N THR A 268 10.71 -53.87 -10.16
CA THR A 268 11.30 -53.91 -11.51
C THR A 268 10.63 -52.87 -12.42
N ALA A 269 9.30 -52.76 -12.37
CA ALA A 269 8.55 -51.72 -13.08
C ALA A 269 8.95 -50.32 -12.59
N ARG A 270 9.13 -50.12 -11.27
CA ARG A 270 9.57 -48.84 -10.71
C ARG A 270 10.97 -48.45 -11.16
N ILE A 271 11.92 -49.38 -11.15
CA ILE A 271 13.29 -49.18 -11.65
C ILE A 271 13.25 -48.79 -13.13
N PHE A 272 12.44 -49.46 -13.94
CA PHE A 272 12.29 -49.13 -15.36
C PHE A 272 11.75 -47.71 -15.56
N SER A 273 10.70 -47.31 -14.82
CA SER A 273 10.17 -45.94 -14.85
C SER A 273 11.24 -44.91 -14.45
N LEU A 274 11.91 -45.12 -13.32
CA LEU A 274 12.96 -44.23 -12.81
C LEU A 274 14.12 -44.10 -13.80
N ASN A 275 14.53 -45.19 -14.44
CA ASN A 275 15.60 -45.17 -15.42
C ASN A 275 15.22 -44.38 -16.68
N ASN A 276 13.97 -44.52 -17.16
CA ASN A 276 13.47 -43.73 -18.28
C ASN A 276 13.39 -42.24 -17.95
N GLU A 277 12.85 -41.90 -16.77
CA GLU A 277 12.80 -40.51 -16.28
C GLU A 277 14.20 -39.90 -16.10
N LEU A 278 15.15 -40.68 -15.58
CA LEU A 278 16.54 -40.27 -15.43
C LEU A 278 17.20 -40.02 -16.77
N THR A 279 17.08 -40.96 -17.72
CA THR A 279 17.67 -40.84 -19.06
C THR A 279 17.14 -39.60 -19.80
N ALA A 280 15.82 -39.35 -19.71
CA ALA A 280 15.21 -38.16 -20.29
C ALA A 280 15.74 -36.86 -19.64
N SER A 281 15.83 -36.83 -18.31
CA SER A 281 16.31 -35.67 -17.56
C SER A 281 17.80 -35.39 -17.79
N GLU A 282 18.62 -36.43 -17.88
CA GLU A 282 20.06 -36.32 -18.17
C GLU A 282 20.30 -35.84 -19.60
N SER A 283 19.55 -36.36 -20.58
CA SER A 283 19.64 -35.93 -21.98
C SER A 283 19.26 -34.45 -22.12
N ARG A 284 18.19 -34.03 -21.45
CA ARG A 284 17.78 -32.61 -21.41
C ARG A 284 18.87 -31.72 -20.81
N TRP A 285 19.40 -32.11 -19.65
CA TRP A 285 20.45 -31.35 -18.97
C TRP A 285 21.72 -31.22 -19.82
N GLN A 286 22.20 -32.33 -20.41
CA GLN A 286 23.38 -32.32 -21.28
C GLN A 286 23.18 -31.43 -22.51
N ARG A 287 21.99 -31.49 -23.14
CA ARG A 287 21.69 -30.65 -24.30
C ARG A 287 21.63 -29.17 -23.95
N GLU A 288 21.03 -28.81 -22.82
CA GLU A 288 21.04 -27.43 -22.31
C GLU A 288 22.47 -26.94 -22.02
N LEU A 289 23.29 -27.78 -21.40
CA LEU A 289 24.68 -27.45 -21.09
C LEU A 289 25.51 -27.19 -22.35
N GLU A 290 25.35 -28.02 -23.39
CA GLU A 290 26.01 -27.85 -24.69
C GLU A 290 25.63 -26.52 -25.37
N LEU A 291 24.34 -26.17 -25.38
CA LEU A 291 23.85 -24.92 -25.94
C LEU A 291 24.37 -23.70 -25.15
N VAL A 292 24.42 -23.78 -23.82
CA VAL A 292 24.97 -22.72 -22.96
C VAL A 292 26.47 -22.52 -23.20
N HIS A 293 27.25 -23.59 -23.31
CA HIS A 293 28.68 -23.47 -23.63
C HIS A 293 28.91 -22.84 -25.01
N THR A 294 28.15 -23.28 -26.02
CA THR A 294 28.21 -22.68 -27.37
C THR A 294 27.92 -21.18 -27.32
N LEU A 295 26.90 -20.76 -26.54
CA LEU A 295 26.55 -19.36 -26.37
C LEU A 295 27.68 -18.57 -25.68
N GLN A 296 28.31 -19.13 -24.64
CA GLN A 296 29.42 -18.48 -23.94
C GLN A 296 30.65 -18.32 -24.83
N GLU A 297 30.99 -19.33 -25.64
CA GLU A 297 32.09 -19.27 -26.60
C GLU A 297 31.86 -18.18 -27.66
N LEU A 298 30.65 -18.11 -28.22
CA LEU A 298 30.29 -17.09 -29.21
C LEU A 298 30.33 -15.66 -28.64
N ARG A 299 30.08 -15.49 -27.33
CA ARG A 299 30.18 -14.17 -26.66
C ARG A 299 31.61 -13.72 -26.38
N LEU A 300 32.55 -14.67 -26.26
CA LEU A 300 33.96 -14.40 -26.03
C LEU A 300 34.72 -14.04 -27.32
N ALA A 301 34.20 -14.44 -28.48
CA ALA A 301 34.74 -14.03 -29.78
C ALA A 301 34.41 -12.54 -30.04
N GLU A 302 35.43 -11.67 -30.14
CA GLU A 302 35.25 -10.25 -30.47
C GLU A 302 34.64 -10.10 -31.88
N SER A 303 33.60 -9.27 -32.00
CA SER A 303 32.60 -9.39 -33.07
C SER A 303 32.97 -8.75 -34.43
N ASP A 304 32.85 -9.54 -35.51
CA ASP A 304 32.46 -9.08 -36.85
C ASP A 304 30.92 -9.08 -37.02
N ALA A 305 30.40 -8.53 -38.13
CA ALA A 305 28.96 -8.44 -38.38
C ALA A 305 28.27 -9.81 -38.55
N ASP A 306 29.00 -10.83 -39.03
CA ASP A 306 28.49 -12.20 -39.20
C ASP A 306 28.26 -12.90 -37.83
N ASP A 307 29.15 -12.64 -36.86
CA ASP A 307 29.10 -13.24 -35.52
C ASP A 307 27.89 -12.80 -34.69
N LYS A 308 27.31 -11.62 -34.99
CA LYS A 308 26.07 -11.16 -34.34
C LYS A 308 24.84 -11.97 -34.75
N THR A 309 24.81 -12.45 -36.00
CA THR A 309 23.68 -13.24 -36.49
C THR A 309 23.70 -14.66 -35.95
N THR A 310 24.88 -15.27 -35.85
CA THR A 310 25.09 -16.59 -35.24
C THR A 310 24.81 -16.55 -33.74
N LEU A 311 25.21 -15.49 -33.03
CA LEU A 311 24.87 -15.29 -31.62
C LEU A 311 23.36 -15.25 -31.39
N GLN A 312 22.61 -14.47 -32.19
CA GLN A 312 21.14 -14.38 -32.08
C GLN A 312 20.45 -15.72 -32.35
N GLN A 313 20.96 -16.50 -33.29
CA GLN A 313 20.45 -17.85 -33.57
C GLN A 313 20.68 -18.78 -32.38
N ALA A 314 21.87 -18.74 -31.75
CA ALA A 314 22.18 -19.55 -30.58
C ALA A 314 21.29 -19.19 -29.37
N GLU A 315 21.06 -17.89 -29.12
CA GLU A 315 20.16 -17.40 -28.07
C GLU A 315 18.71 -17.87 -28.31
N THR A 316 18.25 -17.82 -29.56
CA THR A 316 16.89 -18.27 -29.92
C THR A 316 16.74 -19.78 -29.73
N ALA A 317 17.71 -20.57 -30.20
CA ALA A 317 17.72 -22.02 -30.05
C ALA A 317 17.74 -22.45 -28.58
N LEU A 318 18.55 -21.79 -27.73
CA LEU A 318 18.59 -22.05 -26.30
C LEU A 318 17.22 -21.78 -25.66
N ARG A 319 16.60 -20.64 -25.99
CA ARG A 319 15.31 -20.23 -25.43
C ARG A 319 14.18 -21.17 -25.84
N GLU A 320 14.15 -21.60 -27.10
CA GLU A 320 13.15 -22.57 -27.59
C GLU A 320 13.28 -23.93 -26.89
N TRP A 321 14.51 -24.40 -26.67
CA TRP A 321 14.75 -25.67 -25.98
C TRP A 321 14.42 -25.61 -24.48
N GLN A 322 14.81 -24.53 -23.80
CA GLN A 322 14.58 -24.35 -22.36
C GLN A 322 13.09 -24.18 -22.01
N GLY A 323 12.34 -23.50 -22.88
CA GLY A 323 10.92 -23.21 -22.68
C GLY A 323 10.66 -22.56 -21.32
N ASP A 324 9.77 -23.17 -20.54
CA ASP A 324 9.24 -22.61 -19.30
C ASP A 324 10.04 -22.95 -18.04
N ALA A 325 10.94 -23.94 -18.11
CA ALA A 325 11.61 -24.52 -16.96
C ALA A 325 13.10 -24.80 -17.24
N PRO A 326 13.94 -23.76 -17.34
CA PRO A 326 15.37 -23.91 -17.59
C PRO A 326 16.06 -24.70 -16.47
N VAL A 327 16.99 -25.59 -16.85
CA VAL A 327 17.78 -26.42 -15.94
C VAL A 327 19.19 -25.85 -15.77
N VAL A 328 19.77 -25.32 -16.85
CA VAL A 328 21.08 -24.65 -16.86
C VAL A 328 20.90 -23.18 -17.20
N PHE A 329 21.48 -22.29 -16.41
CA PHE A 329 21.41 -20.85 -16.65
C PHE A 329 22.73 -20.36 -17.26
N PRO A 330 22.71 -19.62 -18.39
CA PRO A 330 23.92 -19.07 -18.98
C PRO A 330 24.47 -17.86 -18.20
N GLU A 331 23.59 -17.13 -17.54
CA GLU A 331 23.87 -15.86 -16.86
C GLU A 331 22.86 -15.61 -15.73
N VAL A 332 23.20 -14.69 -14.84
CA VAL A 332 22.29 -14.22 -13.80
C VAL A 332 21.32 -13.22 -14.42
N SER A 333 20.06 -13.65 -14.58
CA SER A 333 18.96 -12.87 -15.13
C SER A 333 17.91 -12.51 -14.08
N ALA A 334 16.96 -11.64 -14.45
CA ALA A 334 15.85 -11.29 -13.57
C ALA A 334 15.02 -12.52 -13.14
N ALA A 335 14.90 -13.54 -14.01
CA ALA A 335 14.19 -14.77 -13.73
C ALA A 335 14.86 -15.62 -12.64
N VAL A 336 16.20 -15.71 -12.65
CA VAL A 336 16.97 -16.43 -11.63
C VAL A 336 16.78 -15.77 -10.26
N VAL A 337 16.91 -14.45 -10.21
CA VAL A 337 16.71 -13.66 -8.99
C VAL A 337 15.30 -13.87 -8.44
N ALA A 338 14.28 -13.80 -9.29
CA ALA A 338 12.90 -14.01 -8.89
C ALA A 338 12.62 -15.43 -8.38
N ALA A 339 13.26 -16.45 -8.95
CA ALA A 339 13.18 -17.83 -8.46
C ALA A 339 13.76 -17.95 -7.03
N ILE A 340 14.88 -17.28 -6.74
CA ILE A 340 15.49 -17.30 -5.40
C ILE A 340 14.61 -16.58 -4.38
N VAL A 341 14.03 -15.45 -4.74
CA VAL A 341 13.06 -14.76 -3.86
C VAL A 341 11.87 -15.66 -3.56
N ALA A 342 11.38 -16.42 -4.56
CA ALA A 342 10.32 -17.39 -4.36
C ALA A 342 10.72 -18.50 -3.39
N ASP A 343 11.94 -19.03 -3.51
CA ASP A 343 12.46 -20.05 -2.58
C ASP A 343 12.60 -19.52 -1.15
N TRP A 344 13.05 -18.27 -0.98
CA TRP A 344 13.28 -17.66 0.34
C TRP A 344 11.98 -17.26 1.05
N THR A 345 10.99 -16.79 0.30
CA THR A 345 9.76 -16.21 0.86
C THR A 345 8.56 -17.14 0.77
N GLY A 346 8.63 -18.19 -0.06
CA GLY A 346 7.49 -19.00 -0.44
C GLY A 346 6.49 -18.29 -1.36
N ILE A 347 6.75 -17.04 -1.76
CA ILE A 347 5.88 -16.22 -2.60
C ILE A 347 6.35 -16.34 -4.06
N PRO A 348 5.56 -16.89 -4.98
CA PRO A 348 5.99 -17.11 -6.36
C PRO A 348 6.24 -15.78 -7.10
N ALA A 349 7.51 -15.37 -7.23
CA ALA A 349 7.92 -14.15 -7.92
C ALA A 349 8.38 -14.38 -9.39
N GLY A 350 8.69 -15.63 -9.76
CA GLY A 350 9.42 -16.01 -11.00
C GLY A 350 8.83 -15.56 -12.34
N ARG A 351 7.51 -15.35 -12.43
CA ARG A 351 6.82 -14.88 -13.65
C ARG A 351 6.04 -13.57 -13.47
N MET A 352 6.07 -12.97 -12.28
CA MET A 352 5.22 -11.83 -11.96
C MET A 352 5.61 -10.55 -12.71
N VAL A 353 6.88 -10.38 -13.11
CA VAL A 353 7.36 -9.12 -13.70
C VAL A 353 6.83 -8.89 -15.12
N LYS A 354 6.52 -9.95 -15.88
CA LYS A 354 6.00 -9.82 -17.26
C LYS A 354 4.48 -9.82 -17.36
N ASP A 355 3.75 -10.19 -16.30
CA ASP A 355 2.29 -10.42 -16.37
C ASP A 355 1.50 -9.90 -15.17
N GLU A 356 2.06 -8.94 -14.40
CA GLU A 356 1.36 -8.33 -13.26
C GLU A 356 0.04 -7.66 -13.70
N ALA A 357 0.03 -7.04 -14.89
CA ALA A 357 -1.18 -6.45 -15.47
C ALA A 357 -2.27 -7.50 -15.76
N SER A 358 -1.93 -8.60 -16.43
CA SER A 358 -2.90 -9.66 -16.75
C SER A 358 -3.39 -10.37 -15.50
N GLN A 359 -2.53 -10.60 -14.50
CA GLN A 359 -2.96 -11.18 -13.23
C GLN A 359 -3.93 -10.27 -12.46
N VAL A 360 -3.69 -8.97 -12.47
CA VAL A 360 -4.58 -7.98 -11.85
C VAL A 360 -5.89 -7.84 -12.62
N LEU A 361 -5.87 -7.96 -13.95
CA LEU A 361 -7.07 -7.98 -14.81
C LEU A 361 -7.92 -9.25 -14.60
N GLU A 362 -7.29 -10.42 -14.45
CA GLU A 362 -7.97 -11.70 -14.25
C GLU A 362 -8.38 -11.98 -12.79
N LEU A 363 -7.89 -11.18 -11.84
CA LEU A 363 -8.10 -11.38 -10.40
C LEU A 363 -9.57 -11.58 -10.01
N PRO A 364 -10.55 -10.80 -10.52
CA PRO A 364 -11.96 -10.97 -10.13
C PRO A 364 -12.52 -12.32 -10.56
N ALA A 365 -12.18 -12.77 -11.77
CA ALA A 365 -12.60 -14.06 -12.30
C ALA A 365 -12.00 -15.22 -11.51
N ARG A 366 -10.72 -15.11 -11.10
CA ARG A 366 -10.07 -16.12 -10.24
C ARG A 366 -10.66 -16.18 -8.84
N LEU A 367 -11.02 -15.03 -8.26
CA LEU A 367 -11.69 -14.99 -6.95
C LEU A 367 -13.10 -15.60 -7.02
N ALA A 368 -13.83 -15.36 -8.11
CA ALA A 368 -15.18 -15.93 -8.33
C ALA A 368 -15.18 -17.47 -8.42
N GLN A 369 -14.06 -18.10 -8.81
CA GLN A 369 -13.94 -19.57 -8.78
C GLN A 369 -13.92 -20.14 -7.35
N ARG A 370 -13.55 -19.33 -6.34
CA ARG A 370 -13.44 -19.75 -4.94
C ARG A 370 -14.53 -19.15 -4.04
N VAL A 371 -15.09 -18.00 -4.41
CA VAL A 371 -16.08 -17.27 -3.61
C VAL A 371 -17.43 -17.31 -4.31
N THR A 372 -18.40 -17.99 -3.71
CA THR A 372 -19.73 -18.19 -4.28
C THR A 372 -20.68 -17.03 -3.93
N GLY A 373 -21.36 -16.45 -4.94
CA GLY A 373 -22.53 -15.58 -4.75
C GLY A 373 -22.27 -14.11 -4.39
N GLN A 374 -21.04 -13.60 -4.57
CA GLN A 374 -20.62 -12.23 -4.22
C GLN A 374 -20.07 -11.44 -5.42
N ASP A 375 -20.60 -11.67 -6.62
CA ASP A 375 -20.02 -11.16 -7.87
C ASP A 375 -19.87 -9.63 -7.90
N GLY A 376 -20.84 -8.89 -7.32
CA GLY A 376 -20.77 -7.44 -7.22
C GLY A 376 -19.62 -6.95 -6.32
N ALA A 377 -19.39 -7.61 -5.18
CA ALA A 377 -18.30 -7.27 -4.27
C ALA A 377 -16.94 -7.63 -4.87
N LEU A 378 -16.85 -8.78 -5.56
CA LEU A 378 -15.63 -9.20 -6.25
C LEU A 378 -15.27 -8.27 -7.42
N ALA A 379 -16.28 -7.79 -8.15
CA ALA A 379 -16.08 -6.80 -9.21
C ALA A 379 -15.55 -5.47 -8.65
N GLN A 380 -16.13 -4.96 -7.56
CA GLN A 380 -15.65 -3.74 -6.91
C GLN A 380 -14.23 -3.87 -6.36
N ILE A 381 -13.91 -5.00 -5.71
CA ILE A 381 -12.54 -5.28 -5.24
C ILE A 381 -11.58 -5.34 -6.42
N GLY A 382 -11.99 -6.00 -7.51
CA GLY A 382 -11.24 -6.07 -8.77
C GLY A 382 -10.88 -4.72 -9.35
N GLU A 383 -11.89 -3.88 -9.58
CA GLU A 383 -11.74 -2.54 -10.14
C GLU A 383 -10.85 -1.65 -9.26
N ARG A 384 -11.00 -1.74 -7.93
CA ARG A 384 -10.14 -1.03 -6.97
C ARG A 384 -8.68 -1.48 -7.04
N ILE A 385 -8.41 -2.78 -7.11
CA ILE A 385 -7.05 -3.32 -7.21
C ILE A 385 -6.41 -2.95 -8.55
N GLN A 386 -7.18 -3.01 -9.63
CA GLN A 386 -6.75 -2.60 -10.98
C GLN A 386 -6.39 -1.11 -11.03
N THR A 387 -7.23 -0.25 -10.46
CA THR A 387 -7.00 1.21 -10.42
C THR A 387 -5.75 1.57 -9.61
N ALA A 388 -5.57 0.94 -8.44
CA ALA A 388 -4.38 1.15 -7.61
C ALA A 388 -3.09 0.72 -8.32
N ARG A 389 -3.10 -0.45 -8.97
CA ARG A 389 -1.93 -1.00 -9.69
C ARG A 389 -1.59 -0.22 -10.95
N ALA A 390 -2.56 0.42 -11.59
CA ALA A 390 -2.33 1.27 -12.75
C ALA A 390 -1.68 2.63 -12.39
N GLY A 391 -1.49 2.94 -11.10
CA GLY A 391 -0.95 4.23 -10.65
C GLY A 391 -1.85 5.41 -11.02
N LEU A 392 -3.10 5.16 -11.41
CA LEU A 392 -4.10 6.13 -11.83
C LEU A 392 -4.74 6.82 -10.61
N GLY A 393 -3.92 7.31 -9.68
CA GLY A 393 -4.39 8.19 -8.63
C GLY A 393 -4.94 9.48 -9.25
N ASP A 394 -6.24 9.74 -9.11
CA ASP A 394 -6.88 10.91 -9.71
C ASP A 394 -6.15 12.19 -9.24
N PRO A 395 -5.56 12.99 -10.15
CA PRO A 395 -4.83 14.22 -9.79
C PRO A 395 -5.75 15.28 -9.17
N ARG A 396 -7.07 15.08 -9.21
CA ARG A 396 -8.08 15.99 -8.66
C ARG A 396 -8.43 15.69 -7.19
N LYS A 397 -7.83 14.64 -6.60
CA LYS A 397 -7.92 14.37 -5.16
C LYS A 397 -7.38 15.56 -4.35
N PRO A 398 -7.92 15.83 -3.15
CA PRO A 398 -7.37 16.86 -2.27
C PRO A 398 -5.86 16.64 -2.03
N VAL A 399 -5.05 17.64 -2.37
CA VAL A 399 -3.59 17.58 -2.24
C VAL A 399 -3.14 18.22 -0.91
N PRO A 400 -1.92 17.89 -0.41
CA PRO A 400 -1.34 18.62 0.71
C PRO A 400 -1.37 20.13 0.46
N GLY A 401 -2.06 20.89 1.33
CA GLY A 401 -2.22 22.35 1.17
C GLY A 401 -3.54 22.80 0.52
N CYS A 402 -4.45 21.88 0.19
CA CYS A 402 -5.84 22.25 -0.04
C CYS A 402 -6.47 22.73 1.28
N GLY A 403 -6.92 23.98 1.33
CA GLY A 403 -7.35 24.60 2.59
C GLY A 403 -6.20 24.75 3.60
N ARG A 404 -6.45 24.38 4.86
CA ARG A 404 -5.45 24.47 5.97
C ARG A 404 -4.86 23.11 6.36
N ASP A 405 -5.23 22.04 5.67
CA ASP A 405 -4.99 20.68 6.12
C ASP A 405 -3.98 19.95 5.23
N ARG A 406 -3.34 18.93 5.84
CA ARG A 406 -2.52 17.96 5.13
C ARG A 406 -3.31 16.68 4.98
N TYR A 407 -3.45 16.20 3.74
CA TYR A 407 -4.12 14.95 3.41
C TYR A 407 -3.09 13.96 2.87
N GLY A 408 -3.11 12.74 3.38
CA GLY A 408 -2.38 11.61 2.84
C GLY A 408 -3.34 10.49 2.48
N TYR A 409 -3.09 9.86 1.34
CA TYR A 409 -3.95 8.86 0.74
C TYR A 409 -3.18 7.55 0.58
N ASN A 410 -3.88 6.42 0.69
CA ASN A 410 -3.33 5.14 0.25
C ASN A 410 -3.39 5.01 -1.29
N GLU A 411 -2.84 3.92 -1.80
CA GLU A 411 -2.85 3.56 -3.23
C GLU A 411 -4.27 3.39 -3.80
N TRP A 412 -5.27 3.16 -2.94
CA TRP A 412 -6.68 3.03 -3.30
C TRP A 412 -7.43 4.38 -3.30
N GLY A 413 -6.75 5.50 -3.02
CA GLY A 413 -7.35 6.83 -3.01
C GLY A 413 -8.26 7.12 -1.82
N GLU A 414 -8.17 6.31 -0.75
CA GLU A 414 -8.82 6.56 0.53
C GLU A 414 -7.91 7.41 1.42
N LEU A 415 -8.51 8.35 2.14
CA LEU A 415 -7.80 9.28 3.01
C LEU A 415 -7.29 8.52 4.25
N THR A 416 -5.98 8.26 4.35
CA THR A 416 -5.40 7.56 5.51
C THR A 416 -4.90 8.50 6.60
N THR A 417 -4.53 9.71 6.23
CA THR A 417 -4.04 10.72 7.18
C THR A 417 -4.63 12.08 6.89
N ARG A 418 -5.10 12.77 7.92
CA ARG A 418 -5.53 14.17 7.84
C ARG A 418 -5.06 14.92 9.07
N ARG A 419 -4.29 16.01 8.90
CA ARG A 419 -3.60 16.70 10.02
C ARG A 419 -2.77 15.69 10.81
N ASP A 420 -3.13 15.44 12.07
CA ASP A 420 -2.52 14.48 12.98
C ASP A 420 -3.39 13.23 13.19
N GLN A 421 -4.44 13.06 12.39
CA GLN A 421 -5.40 11.96 12.48
C GLN A 421 -5.00 10.81 11.55
N GLN A 422 -5.25 9.59 11.99
CA GLN A 422 -5.20 8.38 11.18
C GLN A 422 -6.62 7.85 10.95
N LEU A 423 -6.96 7.53 9.71
CA LEU A 423 -8.29 7.10 9.30
C LEU A 423 -8.24 5.70 8.68
N GLU A 424 -9.18 4.85 9.05
CA GLU A 424 -9.33 3.48 8.55
C GLU A 424 -10.70 3.31 7.90
N TRP A 425 -10.73 2.58 6.78
CA TRP A 425 -11.90 2.42 5.92
C TRP A 425 -12.21 0.94 5.73
N ASN A 426 -13.48 0.60 5.49
CA ASN A 426 -13.87 -0.73 5.07
C ASN A 426 -13.80 -0.91 3.54
N ALA A 427 -13.98 -2.14 3.07
CA ALA A 427 -13.97 -2.47 1.64
C ALA A 427 -15.07 -1.75 0.83
N GLN A 428 -16.14 -1.25 1.46
CA GLN A 428 -17.15 -0.42 0.80
C GLN A 428 -16.75 1.06 0.71
N GLY A 429 -15.59 1.48 1.21
CA GLY A 429 -15.16 2.88 1.24
C GLY A 429 -15.86 3.71 2.32
N GLN A 430 -16.32 3.09 3.40
CA GLN A 430 -16.90 3.76 4.55
C GLN A 430 -15.86 3.89 5.68
N LEU A 431 -15.81 5.06 6.30
CA LEU A 431 -14.87 5.36 7.38
C LEU A 431 -15.26 4.59 8.65
N THR A 432 -14.51 3.57 9.03
CA THR A 432 -14.84 2.75 10.20
C THR A 432 -14.18 3.25 11.47
N ARG A 433 -12.96 3.80 11.38
CA ARG A 433 -12.20 4.23 12.56
C ARG A 433 -11.36 5.48 12.30
N VAL A 434 -11.28 6.33 13.32
CA VAL A 434 -10.46 7.55 13.31
C VAL A 434 -9.67 7.62 14.60
N ILE A 435 -8.35 7.74 14.52
CA ILE A 435 -7.46 7.90 15.67
C ILE A 435 -6.97 9.34 15.68
N SER A 436 -7.19 10.04 16.79
CA SER A 436 -6.77 11.42 16.99
C SER A 436 -6.17 11.55 18.39
N GLY A 437 -4.85 11.73 18.48
CA GLY A 437 -4.13 11.80 19.74
C GLY A 437 -4.37 10.58 20.64
N ASN A 438 -5.01 10.80 21.79
CA ASN A 438 -5.31 9.75 22.78
C ASN A 438 -6.76 9.23 22.71
N THR A 439 -7.48 9.54 21.64
CA THR A 439 -8.84 9.08 21.39
C THR A 439 -8.96 8.33 20.08
N GLU A 440 -9.90 7.39 20.03
CA GLU A 440 -10.30 6.72 18.81
C GLU A 440 -11.82 6.71 18.67
N THR A 441 -12.31 6.97 17.46
CA THR A 441 -13.73 7.02 17.14
C THR A 441 -14.06 5.92 16.16
N HIS A 442 -15.10 5.14 16.46
CA HIS A 442 -15.60 4.07 15.63
C HIS A 442 -16.97 4.42 15.05
N HIS A 443 -17.19 4.09 13.78
CA HIS A 443 -18.45 4.30 13.08
C HIS A 443 -19.06 2.96 12.66
N GLY A 444 -20.38 2.85 12.79
CA GLY A 444 -21.17 1.70 12.36
C GLY A 444 -22.18 2.08 11.29
N TYR A 445 -22.45 1.17 10.36
CA TYR A 445 -23.33 1.36 9.22
C TYR A 445 -24.33 0.20 9.10
N ASP A 446 -25.49 0.45 8.49
CA ASP A 446 -26.42 -0.59 8.10
C ASP A 446 -26.13 -1.13 6.68
N ALA A 447 -26.92 -2.11 6.25
CA ALA A 447 -26.77 -2.74 4.93
C ALA A 447 -27.06 -1.80 3.75
N LEU A 448 -27.74 -0.67 3.99
CA LEU A 448 -28.00 0.38 2.99
C LEU A 448 -26.90 1.46 2.99
N GLY A 449 -25.87 1.29 3.80
CA GLY A 449 -24.73 2.20 3.91
C GLY A 449 -24.98 3.44 4.77
N ARG A 450 -26.08 3.49 5.53
CA ARG A 450 -26.41 4.61 6.41
C ARG A 450 -25.73 4.43 7.76
N ARG A 451 -25.12 5.49 8.30
CA ARG A 451 -24.46 5.45 9.61
C ARG A 451 -25.48 5.21 10.72
N THR A 452 -25.34 4.12 11.46
CA THR A 452 -26.20 3.78 12.61
C THR A 452 -25.63 4.26 13.93
N ARG A 453 -24.30 4.42 14.03
CA ARG A 453 -23.62 4.84 15.26
C ARG A 453 -22.30 5.54 14.99
N LYS A 454 -21.93 6.48 15.87
CA LYS A 454 -20.54 6.88 16.14
C LYS A 454 -20.22 6.81 17.63
N ALA A 455 -19.04 6.32 18.00
CA ALA A 455 -18.63 6.17 19.39
C ALA A 455 -17.14 6.45 19.59
N THR A 456 -16.80 7.32 20.53
CA THR A 456 -15.44 7.76 20.82
C THR A 456 -14.93 7.19 22.14
N TYR A 457 -13.75 6.58 22.11
CA TYR A 457 -13.10 5.85 23.20
C TYR A 457 -11.73 6.46 23.51
N GLY A 458 -11.22 6.19 24.72
CA GLY A 458 -9.84 6.52 25.08
C GLY A 458 -8.90 5.38 24.68
N ARG A 459 -7.84 5.69 23.91
CA ARG A 459 -6.96 4.70 23.28
C ARG A 459 -6.29 3.72 24.25
N HIS A 460 -6.10 4.13 25.50
CA HIS A 460 -5.36 3.37 26.53
C HIS A 460 -6.17 3.11 27.80
N THR A 461 -7.44 3.55 27.88
CA THR A 461 -8.14 3.66 29.18
C THR A 461 -9.57 3.10 29.19
N GLY A 462 -10.08 2.41 28.17
CA GLY A 462 -11.34 1.69 28.42
C GLY A 462 -12.12 1.12 27.24
N HIS A 463 -12.94 0.13 27.58
CA HIS A 463 -13.99 -0.48 26.77
C HIS A 463 -15.31 0.33 26.76
N THR A 464 -15.37 1.45 27.49
CA THR A 464 -16.56 2.29 27.62
C THR A 464 -16.43 3.54 26.76
N ALA A 465 -17.44 3.83 25.94
CA ALA A 465 -17.47 5.02 25.11
C ALA A 465 -17.59 6.28 25.97
N ARG A 466 -16.71 7.27 25.72
CA ARG A 466 -16.75 8.61 26.33
C ARG A 466 -17.85 9.48 25.75
N ARG A 467 -18.10 9.32 24.45
CA ARG A 467 -19.20 9.95 23.72
C ARG A 467 -19.75 8.93 22.73
N ARG A 468 -21.07 8.90 22.59
CA ARG A 468 -21.75 8.03 21.64
C ARG A 468 -22.96 8.75 21.07
N THR A 469 -23.14 8.62 19.77
CA THR A 469 -24.34 9.07 19.06
C THR A 469 -24.89 7.91 18.25
N ASP A 470 -26.16 7.58 18.46
CA ASP A 470 -26.90 6.62 17.63
C ASP A 470 -27.83 7.38 16.68
N PHE A 471 -27.98 6.92 15.44
CA PHE A 471 -28.73 7.61 14.38
C PHE A 471 -29.93 6.76 13.92
N VAL A 472 -31.03 7.45 13.59
CA VAL A 472 -32.25 6.86 13.04
C VAL A 472 -32.61 7.61 11.76
N TRP A 473 -32.96 6.86 10.72
CA TRP A 473 -33.16 7.36 9.37
C TRP A 473 -34.57 7.11 8.87
N GLU A 474 -35.11 8.05 8.11
CA GLU A 474 -36.30 7.89 7.27
C GLU A 474 -35.82 7.90 5.81
N GLY A 475 -35.87 6.76 5.13
CA GLY A 475 -35.16 6.61 3.85
C GLY A 475 -33.66 6.92 4.02
N PHE A 476 -33.16 7.91 3.27
CA PHE A 476 -31.79 8.44 3.38
C PHE A 476 -31.70 9.77 4.15
N ARG A 477 -32.80 10.25 4.72
CA ARG A 477 -32.84 11.47 5.53
C ARG A 477 -32.69 11.16 7.01
N LEU A 478 -31.86 11.94 7.70
CA LEU A 478 -31.65 11.79 9.14
C LEU A 478 -32.92 12.19 9.90
N LEU A 479 -33.58 11.25 10.57
CA LEU A 479 -34.80 11.52 11.33
C LEU A 479 -34.50 11.87 12.79
N GLN A 480 -33.66 11.08 13.44
CA GLN A 480 -33.30 11.30 14.85
C GLN A 480 -31.84 11.00 15.12
N GLU A 481 -31.30 11.66 16.13
CA GLU A 481 -30.05 11.27 16.77
C GLU A 481 -30.26 11.15 18.28
N ASN A 482 -29.51 10.25 18.92
CA ASN A 482 -29.44 10.12 20.36
C ASN A 482 -28.01 10.33 20.82
N VAL A 483 -27.74 11.52 21.37
CA VAL A 483 -26.41 11.86 21.89
C VAL A 483 -26.36 11.46 23.37
N GLN A 484 -25.37 10.65 23.74
CA GLN A 484 -25.15 10.19 25.12
C GLN A 484 -25.14 11.40 26.07
N GLN A 485 -25.93 11.33 27.15
CA GLN A 485 -26.18 12.40 28.14
C GLN A 485 -27.08 13.57 27.69
N GLN A 486 -27.28 13.81 26.39
CA GLN A 486 -28.20 14.85 25.88
C GLN A 486 -29.57 14.28 25.46
N GLY A 487 -29.63 12.97 25.18
CA GLY A 487 -30.85 12.27 24.80
C GLY A 487 -31.21 12.42 23.33
N TRP A 488 -32.48 12.14 23.03
CA TRP A 488 -33.00 12.12 21.67
C TRP A 488 -33.28 13.53 21.14
N ARG A 489 -32.86 13.76 19.89
CA ARG A 489 -33.26 14.90 19.07
C ARG A 489 -33.94 14.38 17.81
N THR A 490 -35.15 14.86 17.55
CA THR A 490 -35.90 14.56 16.33
C THR A 490 -35.88 15.77 15.41
N TYR A 491 -35.51 15.58 14.16
CA TYR A 491 -35.48 16.63 13.16
C TYR A 491 -36.80 16.67 12.38
N LEU A 492 -37.30 17.87 12.14
CA LEU A 492 -38.49 18.16 11.33
C LEU A 492 -38.02 18.95 10.11
N TYR A 493 -38.40 18.49 8.94
CA TYR A 493 -37.97 19.04 7.65
C TYR A 493 -39.14 19.60 6.87
N ASP A 494 -38.83 20.46 5.91
CA ASP A 494 -39.79 21.04 5.01
C ASP A 494 -40.44 19.96 4.09
N ALA A 495 -41.75 20.06 3.95
CA ALA A 495 -42.55 19.11 3.18
C ALA A 495 -42.28 19.18 1.68
N GLU A 496 -41.82 20.31 1.16
CA GLU A 496 -41.44 20.52 -0.24
C GLU A 496 -39.92 20.37 -0.44
N GLN A 497 -39.09 20.72 0.55
CA GLN A 497 -37.63 20.57 0.50
C GLN A 497 -37.10 19.55 1.55
N PRO A 498 -36.79 18.31 1.16
CA PRO A 498 -36.70 17.19 2.10
C PRO A 498 -35.51 17.30 3.04
N TYR A 499 -34.44 17.97 2.62
CA TYR A 499 -33.22 18.13 3.42
C TYR A 499 -33.11 19.49 4.10
N THR A 500 -34.15 20.34 4.01
CA THR A 500 -34.20 21.65 4.66
C THR A 500 -34.83 21.51 6.05
N PRO A 501 -34.07 21.64 7.15
CA PRO A 501 -34.62 21.53 8.49
C PRO A 501 -35.45 22.78 8.82
N VAL A 502 -36.59 22.57 9.47
CA VAL A 502 -37.50 23.64 9.93
C VAL A 502 -37.50 23.72 11.45
N ALA A 503 -37.47 22.58 12.13
CA ALA A 503 -37.38 22.53 13.59
C ALA A 503 -36.71 21.24 14.08
N SER A 504 -36.30 21.21 15.35
CA SER A 504 -35.97 19.97 16.04
C SER A 504 -36.58 19.94 17.43
N VAL A 505 -36.84 18.74 17.90
CA VAL A 505 -37.49 18.49 19.18
C VAL A 505 -36.57 17.66 20.05
N THR A 506 -36.31 18.15 21.27
CA THR A 506 -35.55 17.44 22.31
C THR A 506 -36.42 17.22 23.56
N GLY A 507 -36.05 16.27 24.41
CA GLY A 507 -36.79 15.95 25.65
C GLY A 507 -38.05 15.10 25.42
N LYS A 508 -38.79 14.81 26.51
CA LYS A 508 -40.03 14.01 26.49
C LYS A 508 -41.08 14.60 27.43
N GLY A 509 -42.36 14.46 27.09
CA GLY A 509 -43.48 14.94 27.91
C GLY A 509 -43.40 16.45 28.16
N GLU A 510 -43.50 16.86 29.42
CA GLU A 510 -43.45 18.27 29.83
C GLU A 510 -42.07 18.93 29.69
N SER A 511 -41.00 18.13 29.54
CA SER A 511 -39.62 18.63 29.30
C SER A 511 -39.29 18.86 27.81
N ARG A 512 -40.31 18.80 26.93
CA ARG A 512 -40.14 18.93 25.49
C ARG A 512 -39.72 20.35 25.12
N GLN A 513 -38.60 20.48 24.43
CA GLN A 513 -38.11 21.74 23.88
C GLN A 513 -38.13 21.68 22.36
N VAL A 514 -38.53 22.78 21.73
CA VAL A 514 -38.56 22.93 20.26
C VAL A 514 -37.57 24.02 19.87
N TRP A 515 -36.72 23.68 18.91
CA TRP A 515 -35.69 24.55 18.35
C TRP A 515 -36.04 24.81 16.88
N TYR A 516 -36.22 26.06 16.49
CA TYR A 516 -36.59 26.46 15.14
C TYR A 516 -35.35 26.81 14.33
N TYR A 517 -35.21 26.22 13.13
CA TYR A 517 -34.10 26.47 12.23
C TYR A 517 -34.46 27.57 11.22
N HIS A 518 -33.54 28.52 11.04
CA HIS A 518 -33.61 29.53 10.00
C HIS A 518 -32.53 29.22 8.98
N THR A 519 -32.94 28.94 7.75
CA THR A 519 -32.07 28.45 6.68
C THR A 519 -31.89 29.50 5.59
N ASP A 520 -30.83 29.36 4.80
CA ASP A 520 -30.69 30.13 3.55
C ASP A 520 -31.52 29.51 2.41
N VAL A 521 -31.42 30.08 1.21
CA VAL A 521 -32.15 29.61 0.01
C VAL A 521 -31.81 28.17 -0.41
N THR A 522 -30.67 27.64 0.04
CA THR A 522 -30.27 26.26 -0.23
C THR A 522 -30.82 25.29 0.82
N GLY A 523 -31.36 25.80 1.94
CA GLY A 523 -31.77 24.99 3.08
C GLY A 523 -30.67 24.78 4.12
N THR A 524 -29.54 25.50 4.01
CA THR A 524 -28.44 25.41 4.97
C THR A 524 -28.77 26.21 6.23
N PRO A 525 -28.70 25.63 7.43
CA PRO A 525 -28.97 26.35 8.68
C PRO A 525 -28.02 27.51 8.91
N GLN A 526 -28.58 28.70 9.13
CA GLN A 526 -27.86 29.93 9.49
C GLN A 526 -28.06 30.27 10.96
N GLU A 527 -29.27 30.11 11.49
CA GLU A 527 -29.61 30.40 12.88
C GLU A 527 -30.55 29.35 13.47
N VAL A 528 -30.54 29.23 14.80
CA VAL A 528 -31.48 28.40 15.58
C VAL A 528 -32.00 29.22 16.75
N THR A 529 -33.33 29.23 16.90
CA THR A 529 -34.00 29.94 18.00
C THR A 529 -34.80 28.97 18.87
N ALA A 530 -34.91 29.28 20.16
CA ALA A 530 -35.86 28.64 21.06
C ALA A 530 -37.30 29.06 20.74
N ALA A 531 -38.27 28.44 21.41
CA ALA A 531 -39.69 28.72 21.19
C ALA A 531 -40.13 30.14 21.61
N ASP A 532 -39.37 30.81 22.46
CA ASP A 532 -39.57 32.21 22.86
C ASP A 532 -38.86 33.21 21.91
N GLY A 533 -38.21 32.72 20.85
CA GLY A 533 -37.44 33.54 19.91
C GLY A 533 -36.00 33.80 20.33
N THR A 534 -35.54 33.29 21.46
CA THR A 534 -34.14 33.46 21.91
C THR A 534 -33.19 32.77 20.94
N LEU A 535 -32.20 33.50 20.43
CA LEU A 535 -31.15 32.95 19.57
C LEU A 535 -30.21 32.03 20.38
N VAL A 536 -30.18 30.74 20.04
CA VAL A 536 -29.36 29.73 20.74
C VAL A 536 -28.15 29.26 19.92
N TRP A 537 -28.20 29.44 18.61
CA TRP A 537 -27.09 29.19 17.72
C TRP A 537 -27.16 30.09 16.49
N ALA A 538 -26.04 30.64 16.05
CA ALA A 538 -25.92 31.32 14.75
C ALA A 538 -24.55 30.98 14.15
N GLY A 539 -24.52 30.47 12.92
CA GLY A 539 -23.30 30.07 12.22
C GLY A 539 -22.86 31.10 11.19
N TYR A 540 -21.55 31.22 11.00
CA TYR A 540 -20.94 31.96 9.91
C TYR A 540 -20.47 30.97 8.83
N ILE A 541 -21.40 30.62 7.94
CA ILE A 541 -21.21 29.60 6.91
C ILE A 541 -20.53 30.20 5.67
N ARG A 542 -19.40 29.62 5.26
CA ARG A 542 -18.69 29.99 4.02
C ARG A 542 -19.32 29.32 2.80
N GLY A 543 -18.93 29.76 1.60
CA GLY A 543 -19.53 29.31 0.33
C GLY A 543 -19.46 27.79 0.05
N PHE A 544 -18.55 27.07 0.71
CA PHE A 544 -18.44 25.60 0.65
C PHE A 544 -18.95 24.91 1.92
N GLY A 545 -19.80 25.56 2.71
CA GLY A 545 -20.43 24.98 3.90
C GLY A 545 -19.57 24.95 5.15
N GLU A 546 -18.32 25.46 5.13
CA GLU A 546 -17.48 25.56 6.33
C GLU A 546 -18.10 26.54 7.31
N ASN A 547 -18.45 26.08 8.51
CA ASN A 547 -18.83 26.97 9.61
C ASN A 547 -17.57 27.55 10.24
N ALA A 548 -17.23 28.79 9.91
CA ALA A 548 -15.96 29.39 10.33
C ALA A 548 -16.00 30.03 11.73
N ALA A 549 -17.20 30.32 12.24
CA ALA A 549 -17.44 30.74 13.61
C ALA A 549 -18.93 30.57 13.92
N ASP A 550 -19.28 30.30 15.18
CA ASP A 550 -20.66 30.32 15.63
C ASP A 550 -20.82 31.02 16.99
N ILE A 551 -22.00 31.57 17.19
CA ILE A 551 -22.41 32.18 18.46
C ILE A 551 -23.38 31.20 19.13
N SER A 552 -23.03 30.71 20.32
CA SER A 552 -23.96 30.06 21.24
C SER A 552 -24.20 30.99 22.42
N ASN A 553 -25.27 31.77 22.40
CA ASN A 553 -25.55 32.73 23.48
C ASN A 553 -26.31 32.07 24.64
N SER A 554 -25.86 32.38 25.85
CA SER A 554 -26.50 32.13 27.15
C SER A 554 -26.60 30.67 27.67
N GLY A 555 -25.70 30.33 28.60
CA GLY A 555 -25.92 29.32 29.66
C GLY A 555 -25.91 27.83 29.28
N ALA A 556 -26.22 27.46 28.03
CA ALA A 556 -26.18 26.09 27.54
C ALA A 556 -25.69 26.04 26.08
N TYR A 557 -24.62 25.28 25.84
CA TYR A 557 -24.09 25.03 24.50
C TYR A 557 -25.12 24.27 23.64
N PHE A 558 -25.58 24.87 22.54
CA PHE A 558 -26.42 24.18 21.54
C PHE A 558 -25.55 23.65 20.40
N HIS A 559 -25.41 22.32 20.33
CA HIS A 559 -24.68 21.68 19.24
C HIS A 559 -25.55 21.58 17.99
N GLN A 560 -25.15 22.22 16.89
CA GLN A 560 -25.82 22.15 15.60
C GLN A 560 -24.96 21.41 14.55
N PRO A 561 -25.24 20.13 14.26
CA PRO A 561 -24.41 19.34 13.33
C PRO A 561 -24.84 19.43 11.87
N LEU A 562 -26.06 19.87 11.53
CA LEU A 562 -26.49 19.92 10.13
C LEU A 562 -25.71 21.00 9.35
N ARG A 563 -25.36 20.70 8.09
CA ARG A 563 -24.58 21.58 7.20
C ARG A 563 -25.38 21.81 5.92
N LEU A 564 -24.71 21.82 4.75
CA LEU A 564 -25.42 21.81 3.47
C LEU A 564 -26.45 20.67 3.44
N PRO A 565 -27.53 20.77 2.65
CA PRO A 565 -28.55 19.73 2.57
C PRO A 565 -27.98 18.31 2.43
N GLY A 566 -28.35 17.42 3.35
CA GLY A 566 -27.88 16.02 3.41
C GLY A 566 -26.59 15.81 4.22
N GLN A 567 -25.89 16.87 4.59
CA GLN A 567 -24.61 16.79 5.31
C GLN A 567 -24.76 16.88 6.83
N TYR A 568 -23.96 16.07 7.52
CA TYR A 568 -23.82 16.06 8.98
C TYR A 568 -22.36 16.29 9.37
N PHE A 569 -22.10 17.28 10.22
CA PHE A 569 -20.76 17.60 10.71
C PHE A 569 -20.31 16.62 11.80
N ASP A 570 -19.13 16.02 11.62
CA ASP A 570 -18.48 15.23 12.64
C ASP A 570 -17.35 16.02 13.31
N ASP A 571 -17.53 16.34 14.59
CA ASP A 571 -16.50 17.02 15.41
C ASP A 571 -15.18 16.24 15.45
N GLU A 572 -15.27 14.91 15.46
CA GLU A 572 -14.12 14.03 15.63
C GLU A 572 -13.19 14.07 14.43
N THR A 573 -13.75 14.19 13.23
CA THR A 573 -12.98 14.21 11.98
C THR A 573 -12.79 15.63 11.47
N GLY A 574 -13.74 16.53 11.74
CA GLY A 574 -13.88 17.82 11.07
C GLY A 574 -14.32 17.69 9.60
N LEU A 575 -14.86 16.53 9.19
CA LEU A 575 -15.44 16.29 7.87
C LEU A 575 -16.97 16.34 7.98
N HIS A 576 -17.61 16.59 6.85
CA HIS A 576 -19.06 16.48 6.72
C HIS A 576 -19.39 15.09 6.17
N TYR A 577 -20.02 14.27 7.01
CA TYR A 577 -20.61 13.01 6.57
C TYR A 577 -21.77 13.30 5.62
N ASN A 578 -21.67 12.78 4.39
CA ASN A 578 -22.66 12.95 3.33
C ASN A 578 -23.04 11.56 2.80
N LEU A 579 -23.66 10.77 3.68
CA LEU A 579 -24.04 9.37 3.45
C LEU A 579 -22.88 8.50 2.94
N PHE A 580 -22.78 8.33 1.62
CA PHE A 580 -21.81 7.43 1.02
C PHE A 580 -20.41 8.04 0.95
N ARG A 581 -20.28 9.35 1.19
CA ARG A 581 -19.01 10.09 1.03
C ARG A 581 -18.75 11.07 2.15
N TYR A 582 -17.50 11.55 2.20
CA TYR A 582 -17.01 12.46 3.25
C TYR A 582 -16.53 13.74 2.60
N TYR A 583 -17.11 14.85 3.00
CA TYR A 583 -16.89 16.15 2.39
C TYR A 583 -15.98 17.02 3.26
N ALA A 584 -14.96 17.61 2.64
CA ALA A 584 -14.06 18.59 3.24
C ALA A 584 -14.52 20.00 2.83
N PRO A 585 -15.21 20.74 3.70
CA PRO A 585 -15.75 22.05 3.37
C PRO A 585 -14.66 23.09 3.10
N GLU A 586 -13.48 22.96 3.71
CA GLU A 586 -12.33 23.85 3.47
C GLU A 586 -11.79 23.77 2.03
N CYS A 587 -12.07 22.67 1.34
CA CYS A 587 -11.67 22.40 -0.03
C CYS A 587 -12.83 22.45 -1.02
N GLY A 588 -14.07 22.51 -0.53
CA GLY A 588 -15.26 22.40 -1.36
C GLY A 588 -15.42 21.06 -2.09
N ARG A 589 -14.82 19.97 -1.57
CA ARG A 589 -14.70 18.69 -2.28
C ARG A 589 -14.87 17.49 -1.35
N PHE A 590 -15.18 16.34 -1.93
CA PHE A 590 -15.09 15.08 -1.21
C PHE A 590 -13.64 14.66 -0.99
N VAL A 591 -13.37 14.00 0.14
CA VAL A 591 -12.09 13.35 0.45
C VAL A 591 -12.13 11.86 0.17
N SER A 592 -13.30 11.29 -0.07
CA SER A 592 -13.48 9.91 -0.52
C SER A 592 -13.85 9.90 -2.00
N GLN A 593 -13.36 8.88 -2.73
CA GLN A 593 -13.76 8.65 -4.11
C GLN A 593 -15.26 8.42 -4.22
N ASP A 594 -15.81 8.74 -5.39
CA ASP A 594 -17.17 8.38 -5.72
C ASP A 594 -17.32 6.84 -5.76
N PRO A 595 -18.19 6.23 -4.94
CA PRO A 595 -18.43 4.80 -4.95
C PRO A 595 -18.87 4.25 -6.31
N ILE A 596 -19.40 5.11 -7.19
CA ILE A 596 -19.86 4.72 -8.54
C ILE A 596 -18.74 4.85 -9.60
N GLY A 597 -17.55 5.29 -9.17
CA GLY A 597 -16.36 5.42 -10.01
C GLY A 597 -16.53 6.43 -11.14
N LEU A 598 -15.87 6.17 -12.28
CA LEU A 598 -15.89 7.07 -13.44
C LEU A 598 -17.28 7.25 -14.08
N ARG A 599 -18.26 6.44 -13.68
CA ARG A 599 -19.66 6.60 -14.12
C ARG A 599 -20.27 7.92 -13.61
N GLY A 600 -19.82 8.41 -12.45
CA GLY A 600 -20.22 9.70 -11.87
C GLY A 600 -19.50 10.92 -12.47
N GLY A 601 -18.65 10.68 -13.47
CA GLY A 601 -17.86 11.70 -14.13
C GLY A 601 -16.36 11.53 -13.91
N LEU A 602 -15.59 12.36 -14.62
CA LEU A 602 -14.13 12.26 -14.64
C LEU A 602 -13.46 12.75 -13.35
N ASN A 603 -14.17 13.49 -12.49
CA ASN A 603 -13.64 14.00 -11.23
C ASN A 603 -14.24 13.24 -10.06
N LEU A 604 -13.51 12.23 -9.57
CA LEU A 604 -14.00 11.32 -8.55
C LEU A 604 -14.14 11.97 -7.18
N TYR A 605 -13.80 13.24 -7.00
CA TYR A 605 -13.82 13.96 -5.71
C TYR A 605 -14.69 15.22 -5.75
N GLN A 606 -15.40 15.46 -6.86
CA GLN A 606 -16.22 16.65 -7.05
C GLN A 606 -17.47 16.64 -6.18
N TYR A 607 -17.74 17.76 -5.51
CA TYR A 607 -19.09 18.08 -5.01
C TYR A 607 -19.84 18.92 -6.04
N ALA A 608 -21.17 19.03 -5.90
CA ALA A 608 -22.09 19.73 -6.80
C ALA A 608 -21.43 20.94 -7.52
N PRO A 609 -21.43 21.00 -8.87
CA PRO A 609 -20.72 22.02 -9.63
C PRO A 609 -21.12 23.47 -9.29
N ASN A 610 -22.34 23.68 -8.81
CA ASN A 610 -22.83 24.97 -8.31
C ASN A 610 -23.71 24.76 -7.06
N SER A 611 -23.13 24.92 -5.87
CA SER A 611 -23.78 24.69 -4.57
C SER A 611 -24.98 25.60 -4.27
N LEU A 612 -25.18 26.69 -5.02
CA LEU A 612 -26.34 27.57 -4.86
C LEU A 612 -27.60 27.05 -5.56
N THR A 613 -27.44 26.19 -6.56
CA THR A 613 -28.54 25.71 -7.42
C THR A 613 -28.63 24.19 -7.47
N TRP A 614 -27.55 23.50 -7.12
CA TRP A 614 -27.42 22.05 -7.15
C TRP A 614 -26.92 21.59 -5.79
N ILE A 615 -27.58 20.56 -5.25
CA ILE A 615 -27.18 19.87 -4.03
C ILE A 615 -26.99 18.39 -4.37
N ASP A 616 -26.05 17.75 -3.68
CA ASP A 616 -25.84 16.31 -3.76
C ASP A 616 -25.99 15.69 -2.36
N PRO A 617 -27.24 15.39 -1.93
CA PRO A 617 -27.52 14.93 -0.57
C PRO A 617 -27.07 13.48 -0.31
N LEU A 618 -26.89 12.68 -1.37
CA LEU A 618 -26.48 11.28 -1.26
C LEU A 618 -24.96 11.11 -1.41
N GLY A 619 -24.30 12.06 -2.06
CA GLY A 619 -22.90 11.91 -2.46
C GLY A 619 -22.73 11.04 -3.70
N LEU A 620 -23.75 10.86 -4.54
CA LEU A 620 -23.72 9.96 -5.72
C LEU A 620 -24.27 10.70 -6.95
N ASP A 621 -23.79 10.35 -8.14
CA ASP A 621 -24.39 10.86 -9.39
C ASP A 621 -25.74 10.18 -9.67
N VAL A 622 -26.75 10.99 -9.95
CA VAL A 622 -28.14 10.59 -10.11
C VAL A 622 -28.55 10.73 -11.57
N ILE A 623 -29.18 9.69 -12.12
CA ILE A 623 -29.73 9.73 -13.47
C ILE A 623 -31.25 9.88 -13.42
N ARG A 624 -31.76 10.90 -14.09
CA ARG A 624 -33.19 11.08 -14.29
C ARG A 624 -33.71 10.12 -15.36
N LEU A 625 -34.64 9.26 -14.97
CA LEU A 625 -35.21 8.20 -15.78
C LEU A 625 -36.71 8.42 -15.99
N ARG A 626 -37.23 7.83 -17.07
CA ARG A 626 -38.61 7.90 -17.53
C ARG A 626 -39.15 6.49 -17.70
N HIS A 627 -40.17 6.15 -16.92
CA HIS A 627 -40.91 4.90 -17.03
C HIS A 627 -42.29 5.13 -17.66
N TYR A 628 -42.65 4.32 -18.66
CA TYR A 628 -43.93 4.43 -19.36
C TYR A 628 -44.95 3.45 -18.79
N THR A 629 -46.18 3.92 -18.56
CA THR A 629 -47.25 3.12 -17.95
C THR A 629 -48.66 3.50 -18.45
N SER A 630 -49.65 2.71 -18.06
CA SER A 630 -51.06 2.88 -18.44
C SER A 630 -51.80 3.87 -17.52
N ASN A 631 -53.05 4.20 -17.80
CA ASN A 631 -53.87 5.03 -16.89
C ASN A 631 -54.09 4.37 -15.52
N GLN A 632 -54.36 3.06 -15.52
CA GLN A 632 -54.53 2.29 -14.28
C GLN A 632 -53.19 2.12 -13.56
N GLY A 633 -52.10 1.88 -14.29
CA GLY A 633 -50.75 1.79 -13.73
C GLY A 633 -50.28 3.11 -13.11
N LEU A 634 -50.49 4.25 -13.79
CA LEU A 634 -50.16 5.57 -13.23
C LEU A 634 -50.94 5.84 -11.94
N ALA A 635 -52.22 5.48 -11.87
CA ALA A 635 -53.03 5.64 -10.67
C ALA A 635 -52.54 4.77 -9.52
N ALA A 636 -52.24 3.49 -9.78
CA ALA A 636 -51.72 2.56 -8.77
C ALA A 636 -50.32 2.96 -8.27
N ILE A 637 -49.44 3.41 -9.15
CA ILE A 637 -48.10 3.88 -8.76
C ILE A 637 -48.21 5.18 -7.97
N LYS A 638 -49.14 6.08 -8.30
CA LYS A 638 -49.38 7.31 -7.55
C LYS A 638 -49.91 7.05 -6.13
N GLU A 639 -50.68 5.98 -5.94
CA GLU A 639 -51.21 5.59 -4.62
C GLU A 639 -50.18 4.85 -3.77
N SER A 640 -49.38 3.98 -4.40
CA SER A 640 -48.40 3.13 -3.70
C SER A 640 -47.00 3.72 -3.61
N MET A 641 -46.70 4.75 -4.40
CA MET A 641 -45.35 5.28 -4.63
C MET A 641 -44.31 4.20 -5.00
N LYS A 642 -44.77 3.14 -5.69
CA LYS A 642 -43.92 2.00 -6.08
C LYS A 642 -44.15 1.60 -7.53
N ILE A 643 -43.06 1.44 -8.29
CA ILE A 643 -43.10 0.76 -9.59
C ILE A 643 -42.74 -0.70 -9.37
N LEU A 644 -43.72 -1.58 -9.56
CA LEU A 644 -43.52 -3.01 -9.40
C LEU A 644 -42.80 -3.60 -10.62
N ALA A 645 -41.83 -4.46 -10.37
CA ALA A 645 -41.00 -5.10 -11.40
C ALA A 645 -41.75 -6.14 -12.25
N GLY A 646 -42.95 -6.55 -11.81
CA GLY A 646 -43.82 -7.52 -12.49
C GLY A 646 -43.15 -8.88 -12.73
N ASP A 647 -43.70 -9.65 -13.69
CA ASP A 647 -43.28 -11.03 -13.98
C ASP A 647 -41.81 -11.19 -14.42
N GLN A 648 -41.18 -10.10 -14.86
CA GLN A 648 -39.78 -10.11 -15.31
C GLN A 648 -38.77 -9.75 -14.20
N ASN A 649 -39.27 -9.51 -12.98
CA ASN A 649 -38.49 -9.13 -11.80
C ASN A 649 -37.57 -7.92 -12.04
N ALA A 650 -37.92 -7.04 -12.99
CA ALA A 650 -37.17 -5.84 -13.33
C ALA A 650 -38.08 -4.76 -13.94
N VAL A 651 -37.79 -3.50 -13.62
CA VAL A 651 -38.42 -2.34 -14.22
C VAL A 651 -37.53 -1.77 -15.31
N PHE A 652 -38.11 -1.46 -16.47
CA PHE A 652 -37.41 -0.82 -17.58
C PHE A 652 -37.77 0.66 -17.66
N ALA A 653 -36.76 1.49 -17.86
CA ALA A 653 -36.88 2.93 -18.00
C ALA A 653 -35.90 3.46 -19.06
N VAL A 654 -36.13 4.69 -19.53
CA VAL A 654 -35.24 5.39 -20.46
C VAL A 654 -34.74 6.68 -19.83
N ARG A 655 -33.65 7.25 -20.35
CA ARG A 655 -33.18 8.54 -19.85
C ARG A 655 -34.22 9.63 -20.11
N ALA A 656 -34.55 10.43 -19.11
CA ALA A 656 -35.49 11.53 -19.22
C ALA A 656 -34.82 12.77 -19.86
N LYS A 657 -34.25 12.63 -21.07
CA LYS A 657 -33.68 13.73 -21.84
C LYS A 657 -34.55 14.02 -23.08
N GLY A 658 -35.01 15.26 -23.23
CA GLY A 658 -35.77 15.71 -24.39
C GLY A 658 -37.25 15.29 -24.42
N LYS A 659 -37.90 15.47 -25.58
CA LYS A 659 -39.35 15.21 -25.75
C LYS A 659 -39.69 13.73 -25.52
N PRO A 660 -40.81 13.41 -24.86
CA PRO A 660 -41.22 12.02 -24.62
C PRO A 660 -41.55 11.28 -25.92
N LEU A 661 -41.14 9.99 -25.99
CA LEU A 661 -41.45 9.05 -27.07
C LEU A 661 -42.94 9.02 -27.40
N SER A 662 -43.30 8.85 -28.68
CA SER A 662 -44.70 8.72 -29.10
C SER A 662 -45.34 7.45 -28.52
N MET A 663 -46.67 7.38 -28.48
CA MET A 663 -47.38 6.20 -27.95
C MET A 663 -47.03 4.91 -28.72
N ALA A 664 -46.86 5.01 -30.05
CA ALA A 664 -46.46 3.89 -30.89
C ALA A 664 -45.03 3.45 -30.59
N ASP A 665 -44.10 4.41 -30.47
CA ASP A 665 -42.69 4.11 -30.18
C ASP A 665 -42.49 3.54 -28.78
N ALA A 666 -43.23 4.03 -27.78
CA ALA A 666 -43.16 3.50 -26.42
C ALA A 666 -43.74 2.07 -26.34
N ALA A 667 -44.85 1.81 -27.04
CA ALA A 667 -45.46 0.49 -27.10
C ALA A 667 -44.54 -0.56 -27.76
N ASP A 668 -43.95 -0.22 -28.90
CA ASP A 668 -43.02 -1.10 -29.61
C ASP A 668 -41.70 -1.30 -28.84
N LYS A 669 -41.18 -0.23 -28.23
CA LYS A 669 -39.88 -0.25 -27.55
C LYS A 669 -39.91 -1.05 -26.25
N PHE A 670 -40.98 -0.95 -25.46
CA PHE A 670 -41.11 -1.64 -24.17
C PHE A 670 -41.99 -2.90 -24.24
N LYS A 671 -42.39 -3.34 -25.45
CA LYS A 671 -43.31 -4.47 -25.66
C LYS A 671 -44.62 -4.35 -24.88
N ILE A 672 -45.08 -3.11 -24.68
CA ILE A 672 -46.33 -2.80 -24.01
C ILE A 672 -47.44 -2.81 -25.07
N LYS A 673 -48.60 -3.43 -24.81
CA LYS A 673 -49.76 -3.38 -25.74
C LYS A 673 -50.06 -1.92 -26.10
N GLN A 674 -50.32 -1.60 -27.38
CA GLN A 674 -50.45 -0.21 -27.89
C GLN A 674 -51.40 0.71 -27.09
N ASN A 675 -52.35 0.18 -26.31
CA ASN A 675 -53.25 0.95 -25.44
C ASN A 675 -52.75 1.19 -23.99
N HIS A 676 -51.57 0.68 -23.62
CA HIS A 676 -51.06 0.68 -22.24
C HIS A 676 -49.85 1.62 -22.01
N ALA A 677 -49.26 2.24 -23.03
CA ALA A 677 -48.11 3.16 -22.88
C ALA A 677 -48.51 4.65 -23.03
N ARG A 678 -49.56 5.09 -22.32
CA ARG A 678 -50.16 6.42 -22.48
C ARG A 678 -49.51 7.49 -21.60
N ASN A 679 -49.07 7.12 -20.40
CA ASN A 679 -48.51 8.04 -19.42
C ASN A 679 -47.05 7.68 -19.15
N TYR A 680 -46.35 8.59 -18.49
CA TYR A 680 -45.00 8.32 -18.03
C TYR A 680 -44.73 8.97 -16.68
N ILE A 681 -43.75 8.42 -15.99
CA ILE A 681 -43.27 8.85 -14.70
C ILE A 681 -41.80 9.18 -14.89
N ASP A 682 -41.44 10.44 -14.68
CA ASP A 682 -40.03 10.83 -14.62
C ASP A 682 -39.61 10.75 -13.15
N PHE A 683 -38.52 10.06 -12.86
CA PHE A 683 -38.01 9.91 -11.50
C PHE A 683 -36.49 9.83 -11.51
N ASP A 684 -35.89 10.32 -10.45
CA ASP A 684 -34.45 10.20 -10.25
C ASP A 684 -34.10 8.82 -9.69
N MET A 685 -33.04 8.23 -10.23
CA MET A 685 -32.52 6.94 -9.79
C MET A 685 -31.01 7.00 -9.67
N ASP A 686 -30.47 6.36 -8.64
CA ASP A 686 -29.04 6.15 -8.50
C ASP A 686 -28.51 5.34 -9.69
N THR A 687 -27.46 5.83 -10.33
CA THR A 687 -26.79 5.16 -11.46
C THR A 687 -26.28 3.75 -11.12
N ASN A 688 -26.07 3.43 -9.84
CA ASN A 688 -25.72 2.07 -9.39
C ASN A 688 -26.88 1.08 -9.36
N ARG A 689 -28.12 1.57 -9.29
CA ARG A 689 -29.33 0.72 -9.28
C ARG A 689 -29.84 0.38 -10.68
N VAL A 690 -29.17 0.91 -11.71
CA VAL A 690 -29.57 0.79 -13.12
C VAL A 690 -28.50 0.08 -13.93
N GLU A 691 -28.91 -0.95 -14.64
CA GLU A 691 -28.09 -1.65 -15.63
C GLU A 691 -28.35 -1.02 -17.00
N PHE A 692 -27.32 -0.43 -17.59
CA PHE A 692 -27.41 0.15 -18.94
C PHE A 692 -27.38 -0.94 -20.00
N ARG A 693 -28.32 -0.91 -20.94
CA ARG A 693 -28.29 -1.74 -22.15
C ARG A 693 -28.72 -0.93 -23.37
N LYS A 694 -28.08 -1.21 -24.51
CA LYS A 694 -28.66 -0.85 -25.81
C LYS A 694 -29.61 -1.98 -26.22
N ASN A 695 -30.89 -1.64 -26.37
CA ASN A 695 -31.87 -2.61 -26.86
C ASN A 695 -31.64 -2.90 -28.36
N ASP A 696 -32.35 -3.88 -28.90
CA ASP A 696 -32.19 -4.37 -30.29
C ASP A 696 -32.50 -3.31 -31.37
N LEU A 697 -32.97 -2.13 -30.96
CA LEU A 697 -33.27 -0.96 -31.78
C LEU A 697 -32.22 0.15 -31.64
N GLY A 698 -31.12 -0.10 -30.94
CA GLY A 698 -30.00 0.83 -30.77
C GLY A 698 -30.24 1.97 -29.79
N VAL A 699 -31.34 1.93 -29.01
CA VAL A 699 -31.71 3.00 -28.09
C VAL A 699 -31.28 2.67 -26.66
N GLU A 700 -30.86 3.71 -25.92
CA GLU A 700 -30.52 3.59 -24.51
C GLU A 700 -31.75 3.16 -23.68
N GLU A 701 -31.60 2.07 -22.95
CA GLU A 701 -32.57 1.51 -22.01
C GLU A 701 -31.83 1.19 -20.69
N TYR A 702 -32.51 1.46 -19.57
CA TYR A 702 -32.00 1.26 -18.23
C TYR A 702 -32.89 0.24 -17.54
N LYS A 703 -32.29 -0.87 -17.09
CA LYS A 703 -32.97 -1.96 -16.39
C LYS A 703 -32.68 -1.87 -14.89
N ILE A 704 -33.73 -1.86 -14.09
CA ILE A 704 -33.65 -1.79 -12.62
C ILE A 704 -34.16 -3.11 -12.07
N LYS A 705 -33.35 -3.83 -11.30
CA LYS A 705 -33.74 -5.13 -10.74
C LYS A 705 -34.63 -4.93 -9.51
N GLY A 706 -35.74 -5.65 -9.45
CA GLY A 706 -36.72 -5.56 -8.36
C GLY A 706 -37.60 -4.32 -8.41
N ASP A 707 -38.43 -4.16 -7.37
CA ASP A 707 -39.36 -3.05 -7.25
C ASP A 707 -38.63 -1.72 -6.99
N ILE A 708 -39.19 -0.65 -7.54
CA ILE A 708 -38.70 0.71 -7.35
C ILE A 708 -39.61 1.42 -6.36
N GLU A 709 -39.04 1.86 -5.24
CA GLU A 709 -39.69 2.85 -4.38
C GLU A 709 -39.38 4.24 -4.93
N LEU A 710 -40.44 5.02 -5.15
CA LEU A 710 -40.37 6.37 -5.72
C LEU A 710 -40.41 7.40 -4.59
N ASP A 711 -39.59 8.44 -4.71
CA ASP A 711 -39.64 9.61 -3.83
C ASP A 711 -40.60 10.64 -4.44
N GLU A 712 -41.58 11.11 -3.64
CA GLU A 712 -42.60 12.07 -4.04
C GLU A 712 -42.03 13.36 -4.62
N LYS A 713 -40.80 13.73 -4.24
CA LYS A 713 -40.18 15.02 -4.61
C LYS A 713 -39.36 14.96 -5.88
N THR A 714 -38.82 13.79 -6.21
CA THR A 714 -38.04 13.57 -7.43
C THR A 714 -38.86 12.92 -8.53
N THR A 715 -40.14 12.62 -8.27
CA THR A 715 -41.03 11.90 -9.18
C THR A 715 -42.08 12.84 -9.78
N GLU A 716 -42.08 12.97 -11.10
CA GLU A 716 -43.09 13.71 -11.85
C GLU A 716 -44.03 12.74 -12.59
N PHE A 717 -45.30 12.76 -12.18
CA PHE A 717 -46.37 12.01 -12.82
C PHE A 717 -46.94 12.79 -14.01
N ASN A 718 -46.60 12.35 -15.22
CA ASN A 718 -46.98 13.04 -16.44
C ASN A 718 -48.11 12.31 -17.17
N LYS A 719 -49.24 12.99 -17.33
CA LYS A 719 -50.35 12.53 -18.20
C LYS A 719 -50.16 13.09 -19.59
N ARG A 720 -50.11 12.21 -20.59
CA ARG A 720 -50.17 12.61 -22.00
C ARG A 720 -51.60 12.34 -22.49
N CYS A 721 -52.29 13.39 -22.95
CA CYS A 721 -53.62 13.26 -23.56
C CYS A 721 -53.55 12.47 -24.87
#